data_AF-A0A9N8HUW3-F1
#
_entry.id   AF-A0A9N8HUW3-F1
#
_cell.length_a   1.000
_cell.length_b   1.000
_cell.length_c   1.000
_cell.angle_alpha   90.00
_cell.angle_beta   90.00
_cell.angle_gamma   90.00
#
_symmetry.space_group_name_H-M   'P 1'
#
loop_
_entity.id
_entity.type
_entity.pdbx_description
1 polymer ?
#
loop_
_entity_poly.entity_id
_entity_poly.type
_entity_poly.pdbx_seq_one_letter_code
_entity_poly.pdbx_strand_id
1 'polypeptide(L)'
;MIMQPNQILILGGGVAGLSSAIALGRRFPSAKLTIIDKALTSQRDPGFGMLLMINGVKALQDLGASEILQDFQPIKRSLIKAKNGEVVFDETFGEGQIYCCSREKLIAGLEAAFQRNVPTFEQLHKRCVAVDVSATGFVTKITMSDKTDLCVGPEDLIVAADGVHSVLCSTLNSGMDRPVSTVNELVSSIYAPELAEQIGNTFHKTVMCAEGLGFGLVAPTATHVIGFIQFDTSKHTIPKSTEERRALYNLAVSKIDACNPHKEFFAKYASIVDVVGASHIWKPINCELPSKLHVKNAVLVGDAAHPLLPFTSQGVAAALEDALALADALAPEATIESSLINFERVRRPIVNEYLQGGKRILKDFLQPDGSITLQPYCEGRRQEAKAPETTTLFTNDQVDFKQLSKKAYNYRWATLGEGIIPLTAADSDFPIAQPIREAMHEYIEDGYMNYGPATGLPELKEEIADKHDCDADQVFITNAAASSMFLVAQQLVKDPNDEVLLADPIDFLFQRAVEQAGGVVKRYAIHAPDKHNPNSHWSFDIQDLKRLITPKTRVLAICNPHNPIGRVWNRKELEALTDLAIEYNLKIWSDEVWSDIAYNGDFIPTASLGRDVAALTYTVLGFSKGYGLAGLRLGAIIAPQARDVEEISKRSLADDTGYGVSVLSQVAGLAALKQAGYWQRAFVNHVRGQCQRSVDRLNKMPAVHATMPQGTFVVFANVSSYLEKSGMNEEELVEYLKVETKVALVPGSPRFFGPSAAGHIRISVATSEAVLEEALNRLEKGLATLLLRCNHLPESKSTVAEEMVLPRKLLNTVILQNQQFRGAVKPPCARRAASLGCPASSHRS
;
A
#
# COMPACT_ATOMS: atom_id res chain seq x y z
N MET A 1 -30.41 11.81 -4.15
CA MET A 1 -30.54 13.09 -4.90
C MET A 1 -29.10 13.55 -5.13
N ILE A 2 -28.68 13.74 -6.37
CA ILE A 2 -27.27 13.75 -6.80
C ILE A 2 -26.50 14.91 -6.11
N MET A 3 -25.42 14.61 -5.38
CA MET A 3 -24.60 15.55 -4.58
C MET A 3 -23.24 15.87 -5.24
N GLN A 4 -23.23 16.04 -6.56
CA GLN A 4 -22.02 16.51 -7.27
C GLN A 4 -21.94 18.04 -7.21
N PRO A 5 -20.74 18.64 -7.15
CA PRO A 5 -20.62 20.08 -7.16
C PRO A 5 -21.20 20.65 -8.46
N ASN A 6 -22.09 21.63 -8.35
CA ASN A 6 -22.68 22.29 -9.52
C ASN A 6 -21.64 23.16 -10.22
N GLN A 7 -20.85 23.87 -9.41
CA GLN A 7 -19.75 24.71 -9.85
C GLN A 7 -18.48 24.38 -9.05
N ILE A 8 -17.34 24.43 -9.73
CA ILE A 8 -16.02 24.32 -9.11
C ILE A 8 -15.27 25.61 -9.43
N LEU A 9 -14.87 26.34 -8.39
CA LEU A 9 -14.14 27.60 -8.49
C LEU A 9 -12.72 27.41 -7.98
N ILE A 10 -11.74 27.63 -8.85
CA ILE A 10 -10.33 27.53 -8.52
C ILE A 10 -9.75 28.93 -8.44
N LEU A 11 -9.33 29.34 -7.24
CA LEU A 11 -8.67 30.62 -7.00
C LEU A 11 -7.18 30.43 -7.23
N GLY A 12 -6.66 30.90 -8.37
CA GLY A 12 -5.26 30.75 -8.77
C GLY A 12 -5.05 29.72 -9.89
N GLY A 13 -4.17 30.06 -10.82
CA GLY A 13 -3.75 29.28 -11.99
C GLY A 13 -2.26 28.92 -11.91
N GLY A 14 -1.76 28.64 -10.71
CA GLY A 14 -0.43 28.06 -10.49
C GLY A 14 -0.41 26.54 -10.68
N VAL A 15 0.66 25.88 -10.23
CA VAL A 15 0.77 24.41 -10.24
C VAL A 15 -0.44 23.78 -9.53
N ALA A 16 -0.71 24.17 -8.29
CA ALA A 16 -1.82 23.65 -7.48
C ALA A 16 -3.20 23.90 -8.10
N GLY A 17 -3.37 25.06 -8.74
CA GLY A 17 -4.63 25.45 -9.38
C GLY A 17 -4.90 24.63 -10.64
N LEU A 18 -3.91 24.54 -11.55
CA LEU A 18 -4.02 23.77 -12.78
C LEU A 18 -4.13 22.26 -12.50
N SER A 19 -3.38 21.73 -11.53
CA SER A 19 -3.50 20.31 -11.15
C SER A 19 -4.88 20.00 -10.60
N SER A 20 -5.42 20.86 -9.72
CA SER A 20 -6.79 20.72 -9.20
C SER A 20 -7.83 20.81 -10.32
N ALA A 21 -7.62 21.71 -11.28
CA ALA A 21 -8.49 21.88 -12.44
C ALA A 21 -8.55 20.62 -13.31
N ILE A 22 -7.40 19.99 -13.58
CA ILE A 22 -7.30 18.73 -14.32
C ILE A 22 -8.00 17.60 -13.55
N ALA A 23 -7.65 17.41 -12.29
CA ALA A 23 -8.16 16.29 -11.48
C ALA A 23 -9.68 16.39 -11.30
N LEU A 24 -10.16 17.56 -10.89
CA LEU A 24 -11.59 17.79 -10.66
C LEU A 24 -12.39 17.87 -11.95
N GLY A 25 -11.86 18.48 -13.01
CA GLY A 25 -12.54 18.55 -14.31
C GLY A 25 -12.74 17.18 -14.96
N ARG A 26 -11.76 16.27 -14.81
CA ARG A 26 -11.92 14.86 -15.24
C ARG A 26 -12.92 14.11 -14.38
N ARG A 27 -12.92 14.35 -13.07
CA ARG A 27 -13.79 13.67 -12.12
C ARG A 27 -15.25 14.11 -12.24
N PHE A 28 -15.48 15.40 -12.49
CA PHE A 28 -16.79 16.05 -12.54
C PHE A 28 -17.00 16.79 -13.87
N PRO A 29 -17.10 16.07 -15.01
CA PRO A 29 -17.18 16.67 -16.34
C PRO A 29 -18.47 17.50 -16.57
N SER A 30 -19.50 17.30 -15.73
CA SER A 30 -20.75 18.06 -15.78
C SER A 30 -20.74 19.33 -14.93
N ALA A 31 -19.76 19.50 -14.04
CA ALA A 31 -19.66 20.67 -13.19
C ALA A 31 -19.11 21.87 -13.98
N LYS A 32 -19.63 23.06 -13.72
CA LYS A 32 -19.09 24.29 -14.31
C LYS A 32 -17.75 24.62 -13.64
N LEU A 33 -16.64 24.41 -14.35
CA LEU A 33 -15.31 24.76 -13.85
C LEU A 33 -14.96 26.21 -14.16
N THR A 34 -14.55 26.99 -13.16
CA THR A 34 -14.11 28.40 -13.29
C THR A 34 -12.74 28.59 -12.67
N ILE A 35 -11.77 29.11 -13.42
CA ILE A 35 -10.45 29.51 -12.88
C ILE A 35 -10.39 31.03 -12.74
N ILE A 36 -10.04 31.50 -11.54
CA ILE A 36 -9.91 32.93 -11.20
C ILE A 36 -8.42 33.24 -10.99
N ASP A 37 -7.77 33.76 -12.01
CA ASP A 37 -6.38 34.25 -11.96
C ASP A 37 -6.19 35.36 -13.02
N LYS A 38 -5.26 36.29 -12.82
CA LYS A 38 -4.93 37.35 -13.79
C LYS A 38 -4.64 36.80 -15.19
N ALA A 39 -3.97 35.66 -15.28
CA ALA A 39 -3.67 34.99 -16.54
C ALA A 39 -3.38 33.49 -16.33
N LEU A 40 -3.81 32.69 -17.30
CA LEU A 40 -3.43 31.27 -17.44
C LEU A 40 -2.10 31.12 -18.21
N THR A 41 -1.68 32.15 -18.95
CA THR A 41 -0.65 32.06 -20.00
C THR A 41 0.76 32.56 -19.63
N SER A 42 1.74 31.90 -20.27
CA SER A 42 3.11 32.22 -20.76
C SER A 42 3.76 33.61 -20.66
N GLN A 43 3.20 34.60 -19.95
CA GLN A 43 3.89 35.87 -19.62
C GLN A 43 4.30 35.95 -18.14
N ARG A 44 4.48 34.81 -17.49
CA ARG A 44 5.05 34.75 -16.14
C ARG A 44 6.57 34.83 -16.27
N ASP A 45 7.21 35.60 -15.38
CA ASP A 45 8.67 35.71 -15.23
C ASP A 45 9.30 34.30 -15.37
N PRO A 46 10.29 34.08 -16.26
CA PRO A 46 10.86 32.76 -16.55
C PRO A 46 11.20 32.05 -15.25
N GLY A 47 10.31 31.13 -14.86
CA GLY A 47 10.35 30.60 -13.53
C GLY A 47 11.51 29.61 -13.42
N PHE A 48 12.39 29.83 -12.45
CA PHE A 48 13.63 29.06 -12.30
C PHE A 48 13.38 27.67 -11.71
N GLY A 49 14.36 26.77 -11.88
CA GLY A 49 14.21 25.32 -11.73
C GLY A 49 13.62 24.84 -10.41
N MET A 50 12.75 23.85 -10.49
CA MET A 50 12.14 23.16 -9.37
C MET A 50 12.49 21.68 -9.48
N LEU A 51 13.02 21.11 -8.40
CA LEU A 51 13.17 19.66 -8.31
C LEU A 51 11.78 19.04 -8.14
N LEU A 52 11.46 18.11 -9.02
CA LEU A 52 10.23 17.32 -8.99
C LEU A 52 10.59 15.91 -8.50
N MET A 53 10.20 15.64 -7.26
CA MET A 53 10.45 14.37 -6.57
C MET A 53 9.55 13.25 -7.10
N ILE A 54 9.87 11.99 -6.77
CA ILE A 54 9.21 10.78 -7.29
C ILE A 54 7.69 10.77 -7.15
N ASN A 55 7.18 11.22 -6.01
CA ASN A 55 5.75 11.36 -5.76
C ASN A 55 5.12 12.42 -6.69
N GLY A 56 5.82 13.52 -6.94
CA GLY A 56 5.40 14.54 -7.91
C GLY A 56 5.42 14.03 -9.35
N VAL A 57 6.42 13.23 -9.75
CA VAL A 57 6.46 12.59 -11.07
C VAL A 57 5.28 11.66 -11.27
N LYS A 58 4.99 10.82 -10.28
CA LYS A 58 3.83 9.94 -10.30
C LYS A 58 2.52 10.74 -10.37
N ALA A 59 2.40 11.81 -9.59
CA ALA A 59 1.22 12.66 -9.63
C ALA A 59 1.02 13.32 -11.01
N LEU A 60 2.10 13.73 -11.71
CA LEU A 60 1.98 14.20 -13.10
C LEU A 60 1.50 13.10 -14.05
N GLN A 61 1.92 11.86 -13.86
CA GLN A 61 1.43 10.72 -14.67
C GLN A 61 -0.06 10.49 -14.45
N ASP A 62 -0.51 10.48 -13.20
CA ASP A 62 -1.92 10.29 -12.85
C ASP A 62 -2.80 11.46 -13.35
N LEU A 63 -2.25 12.68 -13.37
CA LEU A 63 -2.85 13.86 -14.01
C LEU A 63 -2.77 13.82 -15.55
N GLY A 64 -2.19 12.79 -16.17
CA GLY A 64 -2.00 12.69 -17.62
C GLY A 64 -1.22 13.87 -18.21
N ALA A 65 -0.23 14.35 -17.45
CA ALA A 65 0.64 15.48 -17.76
C ALA A 65 2.12 15.06 -17.80
N SER A 66 2.40 13.77 -18.04
CA SER A 66 3.78 13.23 -18.08
C SER A 66 4.59 13.66 -19.29
N GLU A 67 3.93 14.08 -20.39
CA GLU A 67 4.58 14.55 -21.62
C GLU A 67 5.54 15.73 -21.36
N ILE A 68 5.27 16.53 -20.32
CA ILE A 68 6.10 17.64 -19.88
C ILE A 68 7.53 17.19 -19.58
N LEU A 69 7.70 15.96 -19.09
CA LEU A 69 8.99 15.43 -18.66
C LEU A 69 9.91 15.08 -19.84
N GLN A 70 9.38 14.94 -21.06
CA GLN A 70 10.17 14.64 -22.26
C GLN A 70 11.17 15.75 -22.61
N ASP A 71 10.87 16.97 -22.17
CA ASP A 71 11.72 18.15 -22.35
C ASP A 71 12.91 18.18 -21.38
N PHE A 72 12.96 17.26 -20.42
CA PHE A 72 13.92 17.28 -19.31
C PHE A 72 14.67 15.95 -19.20
N GLN A 73 15.91 16.05 -18.74
CA GLN A 73 16.70 14.89 -18.39
C GLN A 73 16.35 14.42 -16.96
N PRO A 74 16.23 13.10 -16.74
CA PRO A 74 16.05 12.57 -15.40
C PRO A 74 17.32 12.78 -14.58
N ILE A 75 17.15 13.09 -13.30
CA ILE A 75 18.23 13.11 -12.32
C ILE A 75 18.42 11.69 -11.81
N LYS A 76 19.63 11.16 -11.92
CA LYS A 76 20.02 9.81 -11.52
C LYS A 76 20.78 9.76 -10.20
N ARG A 77 21.26 10.92 -9.72
CA ARG A 77 22.01 11.00 -8.46
C ARG A 77 21.90 12.38 -7.82
N SER A 78 21.85 12.44 -6.50
CA SER A 78 22.02 13.67 -5.71
C SER A 78 23.27 13.50 -4.85
N LEU A 79 24.26 14.36 -5.09
CA LEU A 79 25.55 14.33 -4.41
C LEU A 79 25.79 15.66 -3.70
N ILE A 80 25.70 15.65 -2.37
CA ILE A 80 25.90 16.80 -1.50
C ILE A 80 27.19 16.60 -0.71
N LYS A 81 28.07 17.60 -0.77
CA LYS A 81 29.36 17.59 -0.09
C LYS A 81 29.50 18.77 0.88
N ALA A 82 30.28 18.61 1.92
CA ALA A 82 30.74 19.72 2.74
C ALA A 82 31.82 20.52 1.99
N LYS A 83 32.18 21.70 2.50
CA LYS A 83 33.17 22.58 1.84
C LYS A 83 34.54 21.91 1.60
N ASN A 84 34.95 20.98 2.47
CA ASN A 84 36.20 20.20 2.40
C ASN A 84 36.13 19.04 1.37
N GLY A 85 34.98 18.78 0.75
CA GLY A 85 34.77 17.70 -0.21
C GLY A 85 34.29 16.37 0.40
N GLU A 86 34.13 16.31 1.72
CA GLU A 86 33.50 15.19 2.42
C GLU A 86 32.06 15.01 1.95
N VAL A 87 31.64 13.77 1.75
CA VAL A 87 30.28 13.45 1.31
C VAL A 87 29.33 13.57 2.50
N VAL A 88 28.38 14.48 2.39
CA VAL A 88 27.31 14.70 3.37
C VAL A 88 26.09 13.85 3.01
N PHE A 89 25.79 13.74 1.71
CA PHE A 89 24.67 12.98 1.19
C PHE A 89 25.00 12.47 -0.21
N ASP A 90 24.64 11.23 -0.47
CA ASP A 90 24.85 10.58 -1.76
C ASP A 90 23.74 9.57 -1.97
N GLU A 91 22.89 9.82 -2.95
CA GLU A 91 21.75 8.97 -3.27
C GLU A 91 21.62 8.84 -4.77
N THR A 92 21.41 7.62 -5.25
CA THR A 92 21.09 7.34 -6.65
C THR A 92 19.60 7.06 -6.81
N PHE A 93 19.07 7.48 -7.95
CA PHE A 93 17.66 7.37 -8.29
C PHE A 93 17.49 6.49 -9.52
N GLY A 94 16.39 5.74 -9.52
CA GLY A 94 15.94 5.00 -10.70
C GLY A 94 15.58 5.92 -11.86
N GLU A 95 15.54 5.35 -13.06
CA GLU A 95 15.22 6.11 -14.27
C GLU A 95 13.84 6.76 -14.17
N GLY A 96 13.79 8.06 -14.50
CA GLY A 96 12.55 8.84 -14.49
C GLY A 96 11.93 9.06 -13.11
N GLN A 97 12.66 8.86 -12.01
CA GLN A 97 12.13 9.11 -10.66
C GLN A 97 12.19 10.57 -10.24
N ILE A 98 13.18 11.34 -10.69
CA ILE A 98 13.35 12.75 -10.32
C ILE A 98 13.69 13.55 -11.57
N TYR A 99 13.13 14.76 -11.68
CA TYR A 99 13.45 15.72 -12.72
C TYR A 99 13.74 17.09 -12.10
N CYS A 100 14.48 17.94 -12.81
CA CYS A 100 14.46 19.38 -12.56
C CYS A 100 13.71 20.05 -13.70
N CYS A 101 12.57 20.65 -13.38
CA CYS A 101 11.72 21.31 -14.38
C CYS A 101 11.83 22.82 -14.20
N SER A 102 11.89 23.59 -15.29
CA SER A 102 11.64 25.03 -15.17
C SER A 102 10.16 25.25 -14.86
N ARG A 103 9.87 26.22 -13.99
CA ARG A 103 8.48 26.52 -13.57
C ARG A 103 7.61 26.97 -14.73
N GLU A 104 8.19 27.71 -15.68
CA GLU A 104 7.51 28.11 -16.90
C GLU A 104 7.01 26.90 -17.70
N LYS A 105 7.91 25.96 -18.02
CA LYS A 105 7.56 24.75 -18.78
C LYS A 105 6.62 23.82 -18.02
N LEU A 106 6.78 23.69 -16.70
CA LEU A 106 5.85 22.90 -15.89
C LEU A 106 4.43 23.47 -15.96
N ILE A 107 4.28 24.78 -15.79
CA ILE A 107 2.97 25.44 -15.88
C ILE A 107 2.41 25.34 -17.30
N ALA A 108 3.20 25.63 -18.33
CA ALA A 108 2.76 25.54 -19.72
C ALA A 108 2.33 24.10 -20.09
N GLY A 109 3.05 23.12 -19.57
CA GLY A 109 2.72 21.71 -19.72
C GLY A 109 1.43 21.30 -19.03
N LEU A 110 1.23 21.75 -17.78
CA LEU A 110 -0.02 21.55 -17.04
C LEU A 110 -1.18 22.27 -17.71
N GLU A 111 -0.97 23.46 -18.26
CA GLU A 111 -1.96 24.21 -19.04
C GLU A 111 -2.35 23.42 -20.30
N ALA A 112 -1.38 22.90 -21.05
CA ALA A 112 -1.64 22.09 -22.22
C ALA A 112 -2.40 20.81 -21.85
N ALA A 113 -2.02 20.15 -20.75
CA ALA A 113 -2.76 18.99 -20.24
C ALA A 113 -4.18 19.39 -19.82
N PHE A 114 -4.36 20.51 -19.13
CA PHE A 114 -5.67 21.02 -18.73
C PHE A 114 -6.57 21.27 -19.94
N GLN A 115 -6.10 22.00 -20.94
CA GLN A 115 -6.85 22.27 -22.17
C GLN A 115 -7.24 21.00 -22.93
N ARG A 116 -6.37 19.98 -22.96
CA ARG A 116 -6.67 18.68 -23.58
C ARG A 116 -7.73 17.89 -22.80
N ASN A 117 -7.68 17.93 -21.48
CA ASN A 117 -8.49 17.06 -20.62
C ASN A 117 -9.80 17.69 -20.15
N VAL A 118 -9.89 19.02 -20.17
CA VAL A 118 -11.05 19.78 -19.69
C VAL A 118 -11.40 20.84 -20.75
N PRO A 119 -12.10 20.45 -21.83
CA PRO A 119 -12.30 21.31 -23.00
C PRO A 119 -13.29 22.46 -22.75
N THR A 120 -14.09 22.38 -21.69
CA THR A 120 -15.09 23.41 -21.33
C THR A 120 -14.79 23.95 -19.94
N PHE A 121 -14.38 25.21 -19.85
CA PHE A 121 -14.15 25.93 -18.59
C PHE A 121 -14.35 27.43 -18.80
N GLU A 122 -14.59 28.16 -17.71
CA GLU A 122 -14.58 29.61 -17.68
C GLU A 122 -13.28 30.11 -17.06
N GLN A 123 -12.67 31.13 -17.65
CA GLN A 123 -11.53 31.83 -17.05
C GLN A 123 -11.90 33.27 -16.75
N LEU A 124 -11.75 33.66 -15.49
CA LEU A 124 -11.88 35.04 -15.05
C LEU A 124 -10.49 35.62 -14.84
N HIS A 125 -10.09 36.55 -15.71
CA HIS A 125 -8.79 37.22 -15.74
C HIS A 125 -8.57 38.22 -14.58
N LYS A 126 -8.87 37.80 -13.35
CA LYS A 126 -8.98 38.63 -12.15
C LYS A 126 -8.38 37.89 -10.96
N ARG A 127 -8.07 38.60 -9.87
CA ARG A 127 -7.69 37.96 -8.59
C ARG A 127 -8.86 37.99 -7.63
N CYS A 128 -8.98 36.96 -6.79
CA CYS A 128 -9.71 37.07 -5.54
C CYS A 128 -9.01 38.11 -4.64
N VAL A 129 -9.80 39.01 -4.03
CA VAL A 129 -9.32 40.00 -3.06
C VAL A 129 -10.07 39.97 -1.73
N ALA A 130 -11.28 39.40 -1.70
CA ALA A 130 -11.99 39.10 -0.48
C ALA A 130 -12.85 37.83 -0.64
N VAL A 131 -13.10 37.15 0.47
CA VAL A 131 -14.02 36.01 0.57
C VAL A 131 -14.89 36.22 1.80
N ASP A 132 -16.21 36.20 1.61
CA ASP A 132 -17.17 36.27 2.71
C ASP A 132 -17.57 34.86 3.15
N VAL A 133 -17.46 34.61 4.45
CA VAL A 133 -17.87 33.35 5.09
C VAL A 133 -19.07 33.66 5.99
N SER A 134 -20.16 32.92 5.82
CA SER A 134 -21.38 33.07 6.60
C SER A 134 -21.17 32.66 8.07
N ALA A 135 -22.11 33.03 8.93
CA ALA A 135 -22.13 32.55 10.33
C ALA A 135 -22.22 31.02 10.45
N THR A 136 -22.73 30.33 9.42
CA THR A 136 -22.80 28.87 9.36
C THR A 136 -21.55 28.21 8.74
N GLY A 137 -20.57 29.01 8.34
CA GLY A 137 -19.28 28.56 7.83
C GLY A 137 -19.21 28.34 6.32
N PHE A 138 -20.28 28.61 5.56
CA PHE A 138 -20.22 28.52 4.10
C PHE A 138 -19.55 29.76 3.52
N VAL A 139 -18.64 29.57 2.55
CA VAL A 139 -18.28 30.67 1.67
C VAL A 139 -19.52 31.01 0.85
N THR A 140 -19.91 32.28 0.84
CA THR A 140 -21.11 32.77 0.14
C THR A 140 -20.79 33.78 -0.95
N LYS A 141 -19.61 34.40 -0.91
CA LYS A 141 -19.21 35.42 -1.87
C LYS A 141 -17.69 35.46 -2.07
N ILE A 142 -17.28 35.61 -3.32
CA ILE A 142 -15.89 35.89 -3.71
C ILE A 142 -15.87 37.25 -4.39
N THR A 143 -15.12 38.21 -3.83
CA THR A 143 -14.91 39.53 -4.44
C THR A 143 -13.62 39.52 -5.25
N MET A 144 -13.71 40.00 -6.48
CA MET A 144 -12.60 40.07 -7.43
C MET A 144 -11.94 41.45 -7.43
N SER A 145 -10.73 41.53 -8.00
CA SER A 145 -9.88 42.74 -7.98
C SER A 145 -10.47 43.98 -8.65
N ASP A 146 -11.47 43.84 -9.50
CA ASP A 146 -12.23 44.94 -10.11
C ASP A 146 -13.51 45.30 -9.34
N LYS A 147 -13.67 44.73 -8.14
CA LYS A 147 -14.83 44.87 -7.24
C LYS A 147 -16.10 44.17 -7.73
N THR A 148 -16.00 43.26 -8.71
CA THR A 148 -17.12 42.36 -9.05
C THR A 148 -17.24 41.25 -8.02
N ASP A 149 -18.48 40.92 -7.64
CA ASP A 149 -18.79 39.85 -6.69
C ASP A 149 -19.33 38.62 -7.42
N LEU A 150 -18.89 37.44 -7.00
CA LEU A 150 -19.44 36.16 -7.42
C LEU A 150 -20.06 35.47 -6.21
N CYS A 151 -21.39 35.31 -6.25
CA CYS A 151 -22.13 34.59 -5.23
C CYS A 151 -21.95 33.09 -5.42
N VAL A 152 -21.69 32.37 -4.33
CA VAL A 152 -21.53 30.92 -4.30
C VAL A 152 -22.48 30.29 -3.28
N GLY A 153 -22.95 29.08 -3.57
CA GLY A 153 -23.87 28.31 -2.76
C GLY A 153 -23.23 27.12 -2.05
N PRO A 154 -24.01 26.40 -1.21
CA PRO A 154 -23.56 25.21 -0.50
C PRO A 154 -23.08 24.06 -1.40
N GLU A 155 -23.61 23.99 -2.63
CA GLU A 155 -23.29 22.95 -3.63
C GLU A 155 -22.11 23.33 -4.55
N ASP A 156 -21.45 24.46 -4.30
CA ASP A 156 -20.30 24.89 -5.08
C ASP A 156 -19.02 24.57 -4.33
N LEU A 157 -18.00 24.04 -5.01
CA LEU A 157 -16.69 23.77 -4.43
C LEU A 157 -15.72 24.91 -4.73
N ILE A 158 -15.11 25.49 -3.69
CA ILE A 158 -14.09 26.53 -3.81
C ILE A 158 -12.72 25.95 -3.45
N VAL A 159 -11.79 25.95 -4.39
CA VAL A 159 -10.41 25.50 -4.21
C VAL A 159 -9.49 26.72 -4.21
N ALA A 160 -8.97 27.09 -3.05
CA ALA A 160 -8.00 28.16 -2.91
C ALA A 160 -6.58 27.64 -3.16
N ALA A 161 -6.03 28.03 -4.30
CA ALA A 161 -4.71 27.67 -4.82
C ALA A 161 -3.90 28.93 -5.20
N ASP A 162 -4.20 30.06 -4.56
CA ASP A 162 -3.68 31.41 -4.85
C ASP A 162 -2.37 31.73 -4.11
N GLY A 163 -1.71 30.70 -3.59
CA GLY A 163 -0.37 30.72 -3.03
C GLY A 163 -0.29 31.36 -1.65
N VAL A 164 0.92 31.79 -1.26
CA VAL A 164 1.23 32.28 0.10
C VAL A 164 0.40 33.50 0.54
N HIS A 165 -0.22 34.21 -0.40
CA HIS A 165 -1.09 35.36 -0.16
C HIS A 165 -2.58 35.00 -0.22
N SER A 166 -2.92 33.73 0.01
CA SER A 166 -4.29 33.24 -0.10
C SER A 166 -5.27 34.06 0.75
N VAL A 167 -6.29 34.58 0.08
CA VAL A 167 -7.36 35.35 0.72
C VAL A 167 -8.17 34.44 1.64
N LEU A 168 -8.54 33.25 1.15
CA LEU A 168 -9.28 32.28 1.95
C LEU A 168 -8.50 31.86 3.19
N CYS A 169 -7.20 31.58 3.07
CA CYS A 169 -6.42 31.19 4.25
C CYS A 169 -6.39 32.30 5.30
N SER A 170 -6.22 33.56 4.86
CA SER A 170 -6.20 34.73 5.76
C SER A 170 -7.54 34.93 6.45
N THR A 171 -8.66 34.68 5.74
CA THR A 171 -10.01 34.74 6.30
C THR A 171 -10.27 33.64 7.32
N LEU A 172 -9.88 32.39 7.03
CA LEU A 172 -10.16 31.24 7.90
C LEU A 172 -9.24 31.14 9.11
N ASN A 173 -8.01 31.63 8.97
CA ASN A 173 -6.94 31.51 9.97
C ASN A 173 -6.43 32.92 10.35
N SER A 174 -7.36 33.82 10.69
CA SER A 174 -7.03 35.20 11.07
C SER A 174 -6.02 35.23 12.22
N GLY A 175 -4.94 35.99 12.05
CA GLY A 175 -3.86 36.10 13.05
C GLY A 175 -2.78 35.04 12.95
N MET A 176 -2.85 34.12 11.97
CA MET A 176 -1.76 33.20 11.66
C MET A 176 -0.54 33.95 11.13
N ASP A 177 0.61 33.75 11.76
CA ASP A 177 1.88 34.30 11.29
C ASP A 177 2.45 33.47 10.13
N ARG A 178 3.06 34.16 9.16
CA ARG A 178 3.71 33.57 7.98
C ARG A 178 5.07 34.23 7.78
N PRO A 179 6.02 33.99 8.69
CA PRO A 179 7.30 34.68 8.64
C PRO A 179 8.12 34.19 7.44
N VAL A 180 8.86 35.11 6.84
CA VAL A 180 9.85 34.79 5.81
C VAL A 180 11.01 34.06 6.49
N SER A 181 11.46 32.96 5.89
CA SER A 181 12.63 32.20 6.31
C SER A 181 13.88 33.09 6.36
N THR A 182 14.75 32.86 7.34
CA THR A 182 16.05 33.54 7.41
C THR A 182 17.00 33.06 6.30
N VAL A 183 16.74 31.90 5.70
CA VAL A 183 17.49 31.41 4.52
C VAL A 183 16.69 31.68 3.26
N ASN A 184 17.27 32.48 2.37
CA ASN A 184 16.75 32.76 1.03
C ASN A 184 17.50 31.93 -0.02
N GLU A 185 16.92 31.83 -1.20
CA GLU A 185 17.52 31.08 -2.31
C GLU A 185 17.58 31.92 -3.59
N LEU A 186 18.78 32.12 -4.12
CA LEU A 186 19.02 32.71 -5.43
C LEU A 186 19.10 31.58 -6.46
N VAL A 187 18.20 31.57 -7.42
CA VAL A 187 18.16 30.57 -8.49
C VAL A 187 18.45 31.25 -9.81
N SER A 188 19.33 30.68 -10.63
CA SER A 188 19.65 31.16 -11.97
C SER A 188 19.64 30.01 -12.99
N SER A 189 19.35 30.30 -14.24
CA SER A 189 19.40 29.33 -15.35
C SER A 189 20.21 29.90 -16.50
N ILE A 190 21.14 29.10 -17.04
CA ILE A 190 22.01 29.52 -18.14
C ILE A 190 22.08 28.46 -19.23
N TYR A 191 22.31 28.91 -20.46
CA TYR A 191 22.70 28.05 -21.57
C TYR A 191 24.20 27.75 -21.47
N ALA A 192 24.57 26.51 -21.16
CA ALA A 192 25.96 26.08 -20.99
C ALA A 192 26.14 24.58 -21.32
N PRO A 193 26.11 24.17 -22.60
CA PRO A 193 26.12 22.76 -23.00
C PRO A 193 27.32 21.96 -22.48
N GLU A 194 28.53 22.52 -22.55
CA GLU A 194 29.73 21.86 -22.02
C GLU A 194 29.66 21.61 -20.51
N LEU A 195 29.08 22.55 -19.77
CA LEU A 195 28.92 22.41 -18.33
C LEU A 195 27.77 21.44 -17.99
N ALA A 196 26.70 21.45 -18.80
CA ALA A 196 25.61 20.48 -18.68
C ALA A 196 26.12 19.05 -18.91
N GLU A 197 26.99 18.84 -19.89
CA GLU A 197 27.65 17.54 -20.14
C GLU A 197 28.52 17.12 -18.95
N GLN A 198 29.29 18.04 -18.35
CA GLN A 198 30.11 17.76 -17.17
C GLN A 198 29.29 17.39 -15.92
N ILE A 199 28.15 18.06 -15.72
CA ILE A 199 27.22 17.78 -14.62
C ILE A 199 26.48 16.45 -14.85
N GLY A 200 26.14 16.15 -16.10
CA GLY A 200 25.38 14.98 -16.49
C GLY A 200 24.03 14.90 -15.76
N ASN A 201 23.65 13.71 -15.33
CA ASN A 201 22.38 13.45 -14.63
C ASN A 201 22.49 13.57 -13.10
N THR A 202 23.43 14.36 -12.58
CA THR A 202 23.67 14.49 -11.13
C THR A 202 23.29 15.88 -10.63
N PHE A 203 22.52 15.94 -9.54
CA PHE A 203 22.38 17.15 -8.74
C PHE A 203 23.61 17.27 -7.83
N HIS A 204 24.50 18.22 -8.13
CA HIS A 204 25.69 18.48 -7.32
C HIS A 204 25.40 19.61 -6.36
N LYS A 205 25.69 19.44 -5.07
CA LYS A 205 25.59 20.51 -4.07
C LYS A 205 26.79 20.52 -3.15
N THR A 206 27.23 21.70 -2.76
CA THR A 206 28.16 21.91 -1.66
C THR A 206 27.49 22.76 -0.59
N VAL A 207 27.59 22.34 0.66
CA VAL A 207 27.09 23.05 1.83
C VAL A 207 28.25 23.58 2.68
N MET A 208 28.09 24.83 3.13
CA MET A 208 29.06 25.63 3.87
C MET A 208 28.30 26.24 5.07
N CYS A 209 27.86 25.38 6.00
CA CYS A 209 26.93 25.74 7.07
C CYS A 209 27.49 26.80 8.02
N ALA A 210 28.77 26.72 8.37
CA ALA A 210 29.44 27.75 9.18
C ALA A 210 29.35 29.15 8.52
N GLU A 211 29.48 29.20 7.19
CA GLU A 211 29.33 30.40 6.39
C GLU A 211 27.86 30.75 6.08
N GLY A 212 26.90 29.87 6.40
CA GLY A 212 25.48 30.03 6.06
C GLY A 212 25.22 30.02 4.56
N LEU A 213 25.97 29.21 3.80
CA LEU A 213 25.89 29.13 2.34
C LEU A 213 25.65 27.68 1.86
N GLY A 214 24.94 27.54 0.76
CA GLY A 214 24.85 26.30 -0.02
C GLY A 214 24.85 26.63 -1.50
N PHE A 215 25.60 25.89 -2.32
CA PHE A 215 25.64 26.06 -3.77
C PHE A 215 25.37 24.74 -4.46
N GLY A 216 24.28 24.65 -5.23
CA GLY A 216 23.96 23.49 -6.06
C GLY A 216 23.86 23.80 -7.55
N LEU A 217 24.16 22.81 -8.39
CA LEU A 217 23.98 22.82 -9.83
C LEU A 217 23.25 21.56 -10.31
N VAL A 218 22.44 21.71 -11.35
CA VAL A 218 21.80 20.60 -12.08
C VAL A 218 21.64 20.94 -13.55
N ALA A 219 21.79 19.94 -14.41
CA ALA A 219 21.52 20.05 -15.83
C ALA A 219 20.11 19.49 -16.14
N PRO A 220 19.06 20.32 -16.17
CA PRO A 220 17.72 19.85 -16.54
C PRO A 220 17.64 19.41 -18.01
N THR A 221 18.55 19.85 -18.88
CA THR A 221 18.60 19.50 -20.30
C THR A 221 20.05 19.39 -20.76
N ALA A 222 20.29 18.87 -21.96
CA ALA A 222 21.64 18.78 -22.53
C ALA A 222 22.33 20.14 -22.77
N THR A 223 21.59 21.24 -22.66
CA THR A 223 22.09 22.58 -23.04
C THR A 223 22.00 23.60 -21.91
N HIS A 224 21.24 23.34 -20.85
CA HIS A 224 21.01 24.31 -19.78
C HIS A 224 21.47 23.78 -18.42
N VAL A 225 21.92 24.71 -17.58
CA VAL A 225 22.32 24.45 -16.20
C VAL A 225 21.60 25.42 -15.27
N ILE A 226 21.01 24.87 -14.21
CA ILE A 226 20.34 25.64 -13.16
C ILE A 226 21.24 25.64 -11.93
N GLY A 227 21.46 26.82 -11.35
CA GLY A 227 22.26 27.00 -10.15
C GLY A 227 21.46 27.60 -9.01
N PHE A 228 21.61 27.03 -7.83
CA PHE A 228 20.91 27.38 -6.59
C PHE A 228 21.93 27.86 -5.56
N ILE A 229 21.76 29.08 -5.03
CA ILE A 229 22.51 29.56 -3.87
C ILE A 229 21.55 29.77 -2.72
N GLN A 230 21.69 28.95 -1.68
CA GLN A 230 21.03 29.15 -0.40
C GLN A 230 21.93 30.03 0.48
N PHE A 231 21.38 31.07 1.10
CA PHE A 231 22.15 31.97 1.94
C PHE A 231 21.35 32.47 3.16
N ASP A 232 22.00 32.41 4.31
CA ASP A 232 21.48 32.96 5.58
C ASP A 232 21.55 34.49 5.56
N THR A 233 20.39 35.12 5.64
CA THR A 233 20.23 36.59 5.63
C THR A 233 20.75 37.27 6.89
N SER A 234 21.03 36.53 7.95
CA SER A 234 21.73 37.07 9.13
C SER A 234 23.23 37.27 8.88
N LYS A 235 23.81 36.54 7.92
CA LYS A 235 25.24 36.57 7.56
C LYS A 235 25.50 37.30 6.24
N HIS A 236 24.54 37.29 5.32
CA HIS A 236 24.67 37.82 3.96
C HIS A 236 23.56 38.81 3.62
N THR A 237 23.92 39.90 2.94
CA THR A 237 22.91 40.86 2.46
C THR A 237 22.15 40.29 1.27
N ILE A 238 20.84 40.49 1.23
CA ILE A 238 20.00 40.10 0.08
C ILE A 238 20.44 40.91 -1.14
N PRO A 239 20.95 40.28 -2.22
CA PRO A 239 21.48 41.01 -3.36
C PRO A 239 20.36 41.66 -4.16
N LYS A 240 20.52 42.96 -4.46
CA LYS A 240 19.56 43.81 -5.18
C LYS A 240 19.97 44.06 -6.62
N SER A 241 21.27 44.08 -6.94
CA SER A 241 21.79 44.24 -8.30
C SER A 241 22.34 42.94 -8.89
N THR A 242 22.51 42.92 -10.21
CA THR A 242 23.23 41.85 -10.93
C THR A 242 24.62 41.63 -10.36
N GLU A 243 25.38 42.71 -10.13
CA GLU A 243 26.74 42.65 -9.60
C GLU A 243 26.77 42.00 -8.22
N GLU A 244 25.82 42.35 -7.35
CA GLU A 244 25.70 41.77 -6.01
C GLU A 244 25.34 40.28 -6.07
N ARG A 245 24.46 39.88 -7.00
CA ARG A 245 24.12 38.46 -7.19
C ARG A 245 25.32 37.66 -7.74
N ARG A 246 26.09 38.22 -8.68
CA ARG A 246 27.33 37.60 -9.17
C ARG A 246 28.39 37.51 -8.06
N ALA A 247 28.51 38.54 -7.23
CA ALA A 247 29.39 38.55 -6.08
C ALA A 247 29.03 37.42 -5.09
N LEU A 248 27.75 37.10 -4.91
CA LEU A 248 27.31 36.00 -4.06
C LEU A 248 27.72 34.62 -4.60
N TYR A 249 27.61 34.36 -5.91
CA TYR A 249 28.13 33.13 -6.53
C TYR A 249 29.66 33.02 -6.35
N ASN A 250 30.40 34.10 -6.62
CA ASN A 250 31.85 34.14 -6.45
C ASN A 250 32.26 33.93 -4.99
N LEU A 251 31.51 34.51 -4.05
CA LEU A 251 31.71 34.31 -2.62
C LEU A 251 31.53 32.83 -2.25
N ALA A 252 30.44 32.20 -2.67
CA ALA A 252 30.21 30.78 -2.42
C ALA A 252 31.37 29.91 -2.94
N VAL A 253 31.83 30.13 -4.17
CA VAL A 253 33.00 29.42 -4.74
C VAL A 253 34.27 29.65 -3.91
N SER A 254 34.50 30.87 -3.42
CA SER A 254 35.67 31.19 -2.59
C SER A 254 35.71 30.45 -1.25
N LYS A 255 34.55 30.02 -0.74
CA LYS A 255 34.40 29.28 0.53
C LYS A 255 34.51 27.77 0.39
N ILE A 256 34.55 27.25 -0.84
CA ILE A 256 34.77 25.83 -1.12
C ILE A 256 36.28 25.56 -1.11
N ASP A 257 36.72 24.51 -0.41
CA ASP A 257 38.14 24.19 -0.29
C ASP A 257 38.72 23.66 -1.61
N ALA A 258 40.00 23.88 -1.84
CA ALA A 258 40.66 23.47 -3.08
C ALA A 258 40.64 21.94 -3.32
N CYS A 259 40.54 21.14 -2.26
CA CYS A 259 40.41 19.69 -2.33
C CYS A 259 39.01 19.21 -2.75
N ASN A 260 38.01 20.09 -2.74
CA ASN A 260 36.65 19.71 -3.12
C ASN A 260 36.53 19.66 -4.65
N PRO A 261 36.19 18.49 -5.23
CA PRO A 261 36.09 18.34 -6.68
C PRO A 261 34.97 19.19 -7.30
N HIS A 262 34.00 19.66 -6.50
CA HIS A 262 32.95 20.56 -6.99
C HIS A 262 33.46 21.96 -7.35
N LYS A 263 34.60 22.39 -6.78
CA LYS A 263 35.06 23.77 -6.85
C LYS A 263 35.26 24.27 -8.29
N GLU A 264 35.87 23.44 -9.14
CA GLU A 264 36.24 23.84 -10.49
C GLU A 264 35.03 24.13 -11.37
N PHE A 265 34.05 23.22 -11.42
CA PHE A 265 32.88 23.41 -12.26
C PHE A 265 31.87 24.40 -11.65
N PHE A 266 31.83 24.58 -10.33
CA PHE A 266 31.11 25.69 -9.70
C PHE A 266 31.75 27.05 -10.03
N ALA A 267 33.08 27.14 -10.10
CA ALA A 267 33.78 28.34 -10.57
C ALA A 267 33.48 28.62 -12.06
N LYS A 268 33.41 27.57 -12.90
CA LYS A 268 32.99 27.70 -14.31
C LYS A 268 31.57 28.27 -14.40
N TYR A 269 30.62 27.79 -13.59
CA TYR A 269 29.27 28.36 -13.54
C TYR A 269 29.27 29.83 -13.10
N ALA A 270 29.98 30.14 -12.01
CA ALA A 270 30.02 31.49 -11.44
C ALA A 270 30.67 32.53 -12.37
N SER A 271 31.58 32.11 -13.27
CA SER A 271 32.22 33.02 -14.23
C SER A 271 31.34 33.35 -15.44
N ILE A 272 30.43 32.45 -15.81
CA ILE A 272 29.56 32.60 -17.00
C ILE A 272 28.13 32.99 -16.66
N VAL A 273 27.73 32.95 -15.39
CA VAL A 273 26.37 33.32 -14.98
C VAL A 273 26.12 34.80 -15.29
N ASP A 274 25.32 35.04 -16.33
CA ASP A 274 24.87 36.37 -16.70
C ASP A 274 23.59 36.71 -15.93
N VAL A 275 23.78 37.47 -14.84
CA VAL A 275 22.74 37.65 -13.83
C VAL A 275 21.74 38.76 -14.21
N VAL A 276 21.88 39.37 -15.39
CA VAL A 276 21.16 40.60 -15.83
C VAL A 276 19.73 40.31 -16.34
N GLY A 277 19.16 39.13 -16.05
CA GLY A 277 17.76 38.83 -16.40
C GLY A 277 17.31 37.40 -16.14
N ALA A 278 18.24 36.50 -15.81
CA ALA A 278 17.98 35.07 -15.64
C ALA A 278 18.20 34.58 -14.19
N SER A 279 17.80 35.38 -13.19
CA SER A 279 17.85 34.94 -11.79
C SER A 279 16.73 35.49 -10.90
N HIS A 280 16.31 34.70 -9.92
CA HIS A 280 15.26 35.04 -8.97
C HIS A 280 15.67 34.73 -7.53
N ILE A 281 15.24 35.58 -6.60
CA ILE A 281 15.44 35.36 -5.16
C ILE A 281 14.13 34.88 -4.57
N TRP A 282 14.09 33.60 -4.24
CA TRP A 282 13.03 33.00 -3.47
C TRP A 282 13.19 33.40 -2.00
N LYS A 283 12.07 33.81 -1.40
CA LYS A 283 11.92 34.14 0.01
C LYS A 283 10.94 33.15 0.64
N PRO A 284 11.39 31.93 1.00
CA PRO A 284 10.51 30.88 1.47
C PRO A 284 9.75 31.32 2.73
N ILE A 285 8.52 30.83 2.89
CA ILE A 285 7.76 31.04 4.13
C ILE A 285 8.05 29.89 5.08
N ASN A 286 8.34 30.21 6.34
CA ASN A 286 8.55 29.23 7.41
C ASN A 286 7.39 29.29 8.41
N CYS A 287 6.22 28.79 8.03
CA CYS A 287 5.03 28.82 8.87
C CYS A 287 4.68 27.46 9.46
N GLU A 288 3.78 27.44 10.44
CA GLU A 288 3.06 26.22 10.82
C GLU A 288 1.95 25.91 9.82
N LEU A 289 1.40 24.70 9.90
CA LEU A 289 0.22 24.33 9.13
C LEU A 289 -1.02 25.07 9.65
N PRO A 290 -1.92 25.59 8.79
CA PRO A 290 -3.13 26.26 9.24
C PRO A 290 -4.02 25.36 10.10
N SER A 291 -4.67 25.98 11.09
CA SER A 291 -5.62 25.27 11.96
C SER A 291 -6.80 24.72 11.17
N LYS A 292 -7.26 25.44 10.15
CA LYS A 292 -8.31 25.04 9.22
C LYS A 292 -7.75 24.95 7.81
N LEU A 293 -7.78 23.76 7.21
CA LEU A 293 -7.48 23.57 5.78
C LEU A 293 -8.73 23.69 4.90
N HIS A 294 -9.91 23.56 5.48
CA HIS A 294 -11.17 23.72 4.79
C HIS A 294 -12.22 24.42 5.66
N VAL A 295 -13.32 24.85 5.04
CA VAL A 295 -14.55 25.22 5.71
C VAL A 295 -15.73 24.87 4.80
N LYS A 296 -16.68 24.05 5.26
CA LYS A 296 -17.89 23.65 4.54
C LYS A 296 -17.67 23.33 3.05
N ASN A 297 -17.76 24.32 2.18
CA ASN A 297 -17.69 24.23 0.72
C ASN A 297 -16.36 24.73 0.11
N ALA A 298 -15.34 25.04 0.92
CA ALA A 298 -14.07 25.60 0.46
C ALA A 298 -12.83 24.92 1.09
N VAL A 299 -11.75 24.80 0.34
CA VAL A 299 -10.51 24.11 0.74
C VAL A 299 -9.25 24.85 0.30
N LEU A 300 -8.18 24.77 1.09
CA LEU A 300 -6.84 25.28 0.80
C LEU A 300 -5.96 24.15 0.24
N VAL A 301 -5.18 24.42 -0.82
CA VAL A 301 -4.24 23.46 -1.42
C VAL A 301 -2.89 24.13 -1.78
N GLY A 302 -1.82 23.34 -1.87
CA GLY A 302 -0.46 23.81 -2.19
C GLY A 302 0.00 24.94 -1.26
N ASP A 303 0.72 25.93 -1.79
CA ASP A 303 1.26 27.07 -1.02
C ASP A 303 0.19 27.94 -0.33
N ALA A 304 -1.09 27.84 -0.71
CA ALA A 304 -2.17 28.48 0.04
C ALA A 304 -2.37 27.83 1.41
N ALA A 305 -2.25 26.51 1.48
CA ALA A 305 -2.33 25.70 2.68
C ALA A 305 -0.97 25.58 3.40
N HIS A 306 0.09 25.20 2.68
CA HIS A 306 1.32 24.70 3.27
C HIS A 306 2.57 25.07 2.46
N PRO A 307 2.98 26.34 2.41
CA PRO A 307 4.21 26.68 1.71
C PRO A 307 5.40 25.95 2.34
N LEU A 308 6.09 25.16 1.52
CA LEU A 308 7.19 24.29 1.98
C LEU A 308 8.55 24.96 1.77
N LEU A 309 9.47 24.74 2.71
CA LEU A 309 10.86 25.20 2.57
C LEU A 309 11.57 24.42 1.44
N PRO A 310 12.45 25.08 0.65
CA PRO A 310 13.08 24.46 -0.52
C PRO A 310 14.01 23.29 -0.19
N PHE A 311 14.43 23.16 1.08
CA PHE A 311 15.31 22.08 1.53
C PHE A 311 14.79 20.67 1.23
N THR A 312 13.47 20.48 1.22
CA THR A 312 12.85 19.15 0.97
C THR A 312 12.50 18.93 -0.50
N SER A 313 12.53 19.98 -1.32
CA SER A 313 12.09 19.94 -2.72
C SER A 313 10.64 19.43 -2.93
N GLN A 314 9.78 19.47 -1.92
CA GLN A 314 8.43 18.90 -2.00
C GLN A 314 7.32 19.87 -2.41
N GLY A 315 7.56 21.20 -2.48
CA GLY A 315 6.49 22.18 -2.70
C GLY A 315 5.61 21.85 -3.91
N VAL A 316 6.24 21.58 -5.05
CA VAL A 316 5.54 21.20 -6.29
C VAL A 316 4.86 19.84 -6.16
N ALA A 317 5.56 18.84 -5.63
CA ALA A 317 5.03 17.48 -5.51
C ALA A 317 3.80 17.44 -4.60
N ALA A 318 3.85 18.11 -3.44
CA ALA A 318 2.73 18.21 -2.50
C ALA A 318 1.51 18.91 -3.12
N ALA A 319 1.73 19.95 -3.93
CA ALA A 319 0.65 20.64 -4.66
C ALA A 319 -0.03 19.74 -5.73
N LEU A 320 0.72 18.85 -6.37
CA LEU A 320 0.17 17.88 -7.32
C LEU A 320 -0.61 16.77 -6.59
N GLU A 321 -0.07 16.28 -5.47
CA GLU A 321 -0.74 15.28 -4.62
C GLU A 321 -2.05 15.81 -4.02
N ASP A 322 -2.08 17.07 -3.58
CA ASP A 322 -3.30 17.69 -3.05
C ASP A 322 -4.44 17.65 -4.06
N ALA A 323 -4.15 17.91 -5.34
CA ALA A 323 -5.16 17.88 -6.39
C ALA A 323 -5.77 16.49 -6.57
N LEU A 324 -4.94 15.44 -6.58
CA LEU A 324 -5.39 14.05 -6.69
C LEU A 324 -6.15 13.62 -5.44
N ALA A 325 -5.60 13.88 -4.25
CA ALA A 325 -6.25 13.53 -2.99
C ALA A 325 -7.59 14.25 -2.81
N LEU A 326 -7.71 15.50 -3.27
CA LEU A 326 -8.97 16.24 -3.24
C LEU A 326 -10.01 15.60 -4.17
N ALA A 327 -9.61 15.24 -5.40
CA ALA A 327 -10.49 14.57 -6.35
C ALA A 327 -10.93 13.18 -5.86
N ASP A 328 -10.04 12.43 -5.22
CA ASP A 328 -10.32 11.11 -4.64
C ASP A 328 -11.24 11.22 -3.41
N ALA A 329 -11.06 12.24 -2.58
CA ALA A 329 -11.88 12.45 -1.39
C ALA A 329 -13.35 12.80 -1.73
N LEU A 330 -13.60 13.40 -2.89
CA LEU A 330 -14.94 13.73 -3.37
C LEU A 330 -15.63 12.48 -3.95
N ALA A 331 -16.19 11.66 -3.06
CA ALA A 331 -16.96 10.48 -3.41
C ALA A 331 -18.36 10.85 -3.94
N PRO A 332 -18.93 10.13 -4.94
CA PRO A 332 -20.22 10.47 -5.55
C PRO A 332 -21.41 10.54 -4.59
N GLU A 333 -21.34 9.85 -3.46
CA GLU A 333 -22.41 9.73 -2.45
C GLU A 333 -22.15 10.59 -1.19
N ALA A 334 -21.05 11.35 -1.14
CA ALA A 334 -20.67 12.16 0.02
C ALA A 334 -20.97 13.65 -0.21
N THR A 335 -21.30 14.38 0.86
CA THR A 335 -21.40 15.86 0.78
C THR A 335 -20.02 16.48 0.53
N ILE A 336 -19.97 17.70 0.00
CA ILE A 336 -18.71 18.44 -0.16
C ILE A 336 -18.00 18.55 1.20
N GLU A 337 -18.71 18.93 2.26
CA GLU A 337 -18.12 19.09 3.59
C GLU A 337 -17.48 17.80 4.10
N SER A 338 -18.19 16.68 4.07
CA SER A 338 -17.65 15.38 4.51
C SER A 338 -16.43 14.96 3.69
N SER A 339 -16.43 15.28 2.39
CA SER A 339 -15.30 15.01 1.51
C SER A 339 -14.08 15.85 1.88
N LEU A 340 -14.27 17.13 2.22
CA LEU A 340 -13.19 18.02 2.63
C LEU A 340 -12.62 17.64 4.02
N ILE A 341 -13.46 17.14 4.93
CA ILE A 341 -12.99 16.56 6.20
C ILE A 341 -12.08 15.36 5.92
N ASN A 342 -12.48 14.47 5.02
CA ASN A 342 -11.67 13.31 4.66
C ASN A 342 -10.36 13.71 3.96
N PHE A 343 -10.42 14.69 3.04
CA PHE A 343 -9.23 15.26 2.41
C PHE A 343 -8.25 15.78 3.47
N GLU A 344 -8.71 16.59 4.43
CA GLU A 344 -7.87 17.11 5.50
C GLU A 344 -7.29 15.99 6.35
N ARG A 345 -8.11 14.99 6.76
CA ARG A 345 -7.67 13.84 7.55
C ARG A 345 -6.52 13.10 6.88
N VAL A 346 -6.56 12.93 5.56
CA VAL A 346 -5.53 12.26 4.77
C VAL A 346 -4.30 13.15 4.56
N ARG A 347 -4.48 14.42 4.20
CA ARG A 347 -3.38 15.30 3.79
C ARG A 347 -2.64 15.97 4.94
N ARG A 348 -3.33 16.35 6.02
CA ARG A 348 -2.74 17.03 7.18
C ARG A 348 -1.50 16.31 7.74
N PRO A 349 -1.49 14.99 8.01
CA PRO A 349 -0.31 14.32 8.56
C PRO A 349 0.90 14.35 7.60
N ILE A 350 0.68 14.12 6.30
CA ILE A 350 1.72 14.08 5.27
C ILE A 350 2.36 15.47 5.09
N VAL A 351 1.53 16.49 4.95
CA VAL A 351 2.00 17.86 4.75
C VAL A 351 2.71 18.40 5.99
N ASN A 352 2.19 18.10 7.19
CA ASN A 352 2.82 18.54 8.43
C ASN A 352 4.26 18.00 8.54
N GLU A 353 4.46 16.76 8.17
CA GLU A 353 5.77 16.15 8.14
C GLU A 353 6.70 16.79 7.11
N TYR A 354 6.16 17.20 5.97
CA TYR A 354 6.94 17.93 4.99
C TYR A 354 7.44 19.27 5.52
N LEU A 355 6.57 20.00 6.24
CA LEU A 355 6.91 21.23 6.95
C LEU A 355 7.99 20.97 8.03
N GLN A 356 7.79 19.96 8.88
CA GLN A 356 8.74 19.65 9.95
C GLN A 356 10.09 19.17 9.41
N GLY A 357 10.13 18.39 8.33
CA GLY A 357 11.36 17.98 7.66
C GLY A 357 12.15 19.18 7.13
N GLY A 358 11.47 20.13 6.46
CA GLY A 358 12.11 21.37 6.02
C GLY A 358 12.67 22.20 7.16
N LYS A 359 11.95 22.29 8.29
CA LYS A 359 12.41 23.00 9.50
C LYS A 359 13.62 22.34 10.15
N ARG A 360 13.68 21.01 10.19
CA ARG A 360 14.85 20.26 10.69
C ARG A 360 16.08 20.57 9.85
N ILE A 361 15.99 20.45 8.52
CA ILE A 361 17.12 20.73 7.63
C ILE A 361 17.54 22.20 7.69
N LEU A 362 16.57 23.13 7.77
CA LEU A 362 16.87 24.55 7.98
C LEU A 362 17.65 24.78 9.28
N LYS A 363 17.22 24.15 10.38
CA LYS A 363 17.92 24.23 11.67
C LYS A 363 19.35 23.72 11.56
N ASP A 364 19.55 22.58 10.90
CA ASP A 364 20.87 21.98 10.71
C ASP A 364 21.77 22.85 9.82
N PHE A 365 21.21 23.40 8.74
CA PHE A 365 21.92 24.33 7.84
C PHE A 365 22.43 25.58 8.59
N LEU A 366 21.72 26.01 9.63
CA LEU A 366 22.03 27.19 10.43
C LEU A 366 22.91 26.88 11.67
N GLN A 367 23.35 25.63 11.86
CA GLN A 367 24.15 25.26 13.04
C GLN A 367 25.48 26.03 13.11
N PRO A 368 25.86 26.55 14.30
CA PRO A 368 27.09 27.33 14.46
C PRO A 368 28.38 26.52 14.24
N ASP A 369 28.36 25.22 14.52
CA ASP A 369 29.52 24.33 14.40
C ASP A 369 29.77 23.87 12.96
N GLY A 370 28.88 24.22 12.03
CA GLY A 370 28.97 23.86 10.63
C GLY A 370 28.66 22.38 10.34
N SER A 371 28.19 21.63 11.33
CA SER A 371 27.71 20.27 11.14
C SER A 371 26.37 20.28 10.40
N ILE A 372 26.18 19.32 9.51
CA ILE A 372 24.90 19.11 8.86
C ILE A 372 24.66 17.60 8.77
N THR A 373 23.54 17.17 9.34
CA THR A 373 23.06 15.81 9.19
C THR A 373 21.89 15.86 8.23
N LEU A 374 22.16 15.69 6.94
CA LEU A 374 21.09 15.48 5.98
C LEU A 374 20.54 14.07 6.19
N GLN A 375 19.58 13.92 7.11
CA GLN A 375 18.71 12.76 7.09
C GLN A 375 18.00 12.75 5.73
N PRO A 376 17.98 11.61 5.00
CA PRO A 376 17.25 11.52 3.75
C PRO A 376 15.83 12.02 3.95
N TYR A 377 15.46 13.06 3.21
CA TYR A 377 14.08 13.48 3.16
C TYR A 377 13.36 12.58 2.16
N CYS A 378 12.92 11.44 2.68
CA CYS A 378 11.82 10.59 2.26
C CYS A 378 11.54 9.79 3.53
N GLU A 379 10.27 9.64 3.90
CA GLU A 379 9.82 9.08 5.18
C GLU A 379 9.72 10.13 6.31
N GLY A 380 8.54 10.67 6.47
CA GLY A 380 7.87 10.05 7.60
C GLY A 380 6.46 9.63 7.17
N ARG A 381 5.77 8.99 8.12
CA ARG A 381 4.47 8.31 8.03
C ARG A 381 4.07 7.71 6.67
N ARG A 382 5.04 7.19 5.93
CA ARG A 382 5.26 5.76 5.75
C ARG A 382 6.75 5.61 5.90
N GLN A 383 7.20 4.98 6.98
CA GLN A 383 8.59 4.60 7.10
C GLN A 383 8.83 3.39 6.21
N GLU A 384 8.32 3.38 4.97
CA GLU A 384 8.63 2.38 3.97
C GLU A 384 10.11 2.48 3.72
N ALA A 385 10.90 1.65 4.38
CA ALA A 385 12.33 1.79 4.24
C ALA A 385 12.70 1.77 2.77
N LYS A 386 13.57 2.69 2.41
CA LYS A 386 14.32 2.71 1.16
C LYS A 386 14.39 1.33 0.53
N ALA A 387 13.67 1.15 -0.58
CA ALA A 387 13.97 0.07 -1.50
C ALA A 387 15.46 0.23 -1.88
N PRO A 388 16.30 -0.81 -1.74
CA PRO A 388 17.71 -0.70 -2.13
C PRO A 388 17.79 -0.27 -3.60
N GLU A 389 18.63 0.73 -3.85
CA GLU A 389 18.89 1.32 -5.17
C GLU A 389 19.00 0.23 -6.23
N THR A 390 18.21 0.33 -7.30
CA THR A 390 18.30 -0.50 -8.53
C THR A 390 18.13 -2.02 -8.41
N THR A 391 17.63 -2.55 -7.29
CA THR A 391 17.33 -4.00 -7.25
C THR A 391 15.88 -4.23 -7.71
N THR A 392 15.70 -4.87 -8.86
CA THR A 392 14.41 -5.46 -9.23
C THR A 392 14.03 -6.42 -8.11
N LEU A 393 13.03 -6.08 -7.28
CA LEU A 393 12.54 -6.96 -6.23
C LEU A 393 11.84 -8.15 -6.92
N PHE A 394 12.03 -9.36 -6.39
CA PHE A 394 11.39 -10.59 -6.85
C PHE A 394 11.94 -11.24 -8.14
N THR A 395 13.26 -11.14 -8.34
CA THR A 395 13.97 -11.85 -9.42
C THR A 395 14.37 -13.27 -9.02
N ASN A 396 14.73 -14.09 -10.01
CA ASN A 396 15.14 -15.48 -9.74
C ASN A 396 16.39 -15.61 -8.87
N ASP A 397 17.35 -14.69 -9.00
CA ASP A 397 18.58 -14.67 -8.20
C ASP A 397 18.35 -14.36 -6.71
N GLN A 398 17.17 -13.84 -6.34
CA GLN A 398 16.78 -13.63 -4.95
C GLN A 398 16.19 -14.88 -4.27
N VAL A 399 15.91 -15.95 -5.04
CA VAL A 399 15.40 -17.21 -4.50
C VAL A 399 16.56 -18.08 -4.04
N ASP A 400 16.76 -18.19 -2.73
CA ASP A 400 17.79 -19.05 -2.14
C ASP A 400 17.24 -20.47 -1.90
N PHE A 401 17.34 -21.32 -2.93
CA PHE A 401 16.90 -22.72 -2.85
C PHE A 401 17.61 -23.52 -1.75
N LYS A 402 18.86 -23.18 -1.42
CA LYS A 402 19.63 -23.88 -0.36
C LYS A 402 19.06 -23.56 1.02
N GLN A 403 18.57 -22.35 1.23
CA GLN A 403 17.89 -21.98 2.47
C GLN A 403 16.45 -22.50 2.49
N LEU A 404 15.72 -22.42 1.37
CA LEU A 404 14.35 -22.93 1.27
C LEU A 404 14.28 -24.44 1.52
N SER A 405 15.21 -25.23 0.97
CA SER A 405 15.32 -26.68 1.24
C SER A 405 15.63 -27.05 2.70
N LYS A 406 15.96 -26.08 3.55
CA LYS A 406 16.16 -26.27 5.00
C LYS A 406 15.04 -25.69 5.85
N LYS A 407 14.37 -24.65 5.38
CA LYS A 407 13.47 -23.81 6.18
C LYS A 407 12.02 -23.83 5.72
N ALA A 408 11.76 -24.04 4.43
CA ALA A 408 10.42 -24.01 3.86
C ALA A 408 9.74 -25.39 4.03
N TYR A 409 9.18 -25.62 5.22
CA TYR A 409 8.36 -26.79 5.54
C TYR A 409 6.92 -26.66 5.00
N ASN A 410 6.02 -27.54 5.42
CA ASN A 410 4.60 -27.53 5.04
C ASN A 410 4.36 -27.76 3.54
N TYR A 411 4.85 -28.91 3.02
CA TYR A 411 4.77 -29.31 1.62
C TYR A 411 5.53 -28.40 0.64
N ARG A 412 6.52 -27.65 1.15
CA ARG A 412 7.44 -26.82 0.38
C ARG A 412 8.83 -27.47 0.32
N TRP A 413 9.81 -26.73 -0.19
CA TRP A 413 11.16 -27.16 -0.56
C TRP A 413 11.87 -28.07 0.45
N ALA A 414 11.66 -27.90 1.77
CA ALA A 414 12.31 -28.71 2.80
C ALA A 414 11.72 -30.10 3.01
N THR A 415 10.57 -30.40 2.40
CA THR A 415 9.80 -31.64 2.62
C THR A 415 9.62 -32.49 1.36
N LEU A 416 10.06 -31.99 0.21
CA LEU A 416 9.92 -32.66 -1.08
C LEU A 416 11.26 -33.22 -1.57
N GLY A 417 11.20 -34.28 -2.37
CA GLY A 417 12.39 -34.87 -2.98
C GLY A 417 13.12 -33.91 -3.92
N GLU A 418 14.40 -34.18 -4.16
CA GLU A 418 15.26 -33.36 -5.02
C GLU A 418 14.66 -33.12 -6.41
N GLY A 419 14.77 -31.86 -6.88
CA GLY A 419 14.26 -31.43 -8.19
C GLY A 419 12.74 -31.21 -8.27
N ILE A 420 11.98 -31.49 -7.20
CA ILE A 420 10.54 -31.21 -7.16
C ILE A 420 10.29 -29.72 -6.87
N ILE A 421 9.56 -29.05 -7.77
CA ILE A 421 9.12 -27.66 -7.60
C ILE A 421 7.78 -27.63 -6.83
N PRO A 422 7.71 -27.02 -5.64
CA PRO A 422 6.47 -26.84 -4.91
C PRO A 422 5.70 -25.61 -5.38
N LEU A 423 4.49 -25.79 -5.92
CA LEU A 423 3.49 -24.72 -6.08
C LEU A 423 2.28 -24.97 -5.16
N THR A 424 2.58 -25.38 -3.91
CA THR A 424 1.62 -25.98 -2.96
C THR A 424 1.04 -24.98 -1.93
N ALA A 425 1.71 -24.85 -0.78
CA ALA A 425 1.32 -23.97 0.32
C ALA A 425 1.46 -22.51 -0.10
N ALA A 426 0.54 -21.69 0.41
CA ALA A 426 0.50 -20.26 0.12
C ALA A 426 1.52 -19.50 0.98
N ASP A 427 2.77 -19.58 0.57
CA ASP A 427 3.94 -18.96 1.18
C ASP A 427 4.91 -18.49 0.09
N SER A 428 5.65 -17.42 0.37
CA SER A 428 6.56 -16.79 -0.59
C SER A 428 7.93 -17.48 -0.62
N ASP A 429 8.52 -17.62 -1.80
CA ASP A 429 9.93 -18.05 -1.94
C ASP A 429 10.94 -16.92 -1.71
N PHE A 430 10.46 -15.68 -1.56
CA PHE A 430 11.31 -14.51 -1.44
C PHE A 430 11.62 -14.16 0.02
N PRO A 431 12.79 -13.57 0.29
CA PRO A 431 13.08 -13.03 1.60
C PRO A 431 12.10 -11.89 1.95
N ILE A 432 11.81 -11.77 3.24
CA ILE A 432 11.00 -10.69 3.80
C ILE A 432 11.71 -9.34 3.62
N ALA A 433 10.95 -8.25 3.69
CA ALA A 433 11.47 -6.89 3.57
C ALA A 433 12.60 -6.62 4.59
N GLN A 434 13.63 -5.88 4.16
CA GLN A 434 14.78 -5.54 5.00
C GLN A 434 14.39 -4.91 6.35
N PRO A 435 13.41 -4.00 6.42
CA PRO A 435 13.03 -3.35 7.69
C PRO A 435 12.45 -4.30 8.72
N ILE A 436 11.78 -5.35 8.25
CA ILE A 436 11.24 -6.38 9.13
C ILE A 436 12.40 -7.13 9.79
N ARG A 437 13.47 -7.41 9.03
CA ARG A 437 14.70 -8.03 9.57
C ARG A 437 15.39 -7.09 10.54
N GLU A 438 15.55 -5.82 10.18
CA GLU A 438 16.21 -4.80 11.00
C GLU A 438 15.47 -4.57 12.31
N ALA A 439 14.14 -4.40 12.29
CA ALA A 439 13.36 -4.22 13.50
C ALA A 439 13.45 -5.43 14.46
N MET A 440 13.50 -6.66 13.91
CA MET A 440 13.76 -7.84 14.73
C MET A 440 15.18 -7.84 15.31
N HIS A 441 16.18 -7.40 14.55
CA HIS A 441 17.57 -7.31 14.99
C HIS A 441 17.78 -6.24 16.06
N GLU A 442 17.20 -5.06 15.87
CA GLU A 442 17.23 -3.94 16.82
C GLU A 442 16.57 -4.34 18.14
N TYR A 443 15.38 -4.96 18.08
CA TYR A 443 14.69 -5.40 19.28
C TYR A 443 15.46 -6.46 20.09
N ILE A 444 16.26 -7.31 19.43
CA ILE A 444 17.05 -8.34 20.13
C ILE A 444 18.38 -7.81 20.66
N GLU A 445 18.82 -6.61 20.27
CA GLU A 445 20.16 -6.09 20.52
C GLU A 445 20.44 -5.83 22.00
N ASP A 446 19.44 -5.35 22.75
CA ASP A 446 19.58 -5.07 24.19
C ASP A 446 19.53 -6.33 25.07
N GLY A 447 19.11 -7.47 24.51
CA GLY A 447 19.03 -8.76 25.17
C GLY A 447 17.79 -9.01 26.05
N TYR A 448 16.79 -8.12 26.06
CA TYR A 448 15.59 -8.25 26.89
C TYR A 448 14.39 -8.85 26.14
N MET A 449 13.92 -10.03 26.58
CA MET A 449 12.83 -10.80 25.94
C MET A 449 11.68 -11.09 26.91
N ASN A 450 11.09 -10.03 27.46
CA ASN A 450 10.02 -10.13 28.46
C ASN A 450 8.66 -10.51 27.85
N TYR A 451 7.73 -10.94 28.70
CA TYR A 451 6.33 -11.12 28.31
C TYR A 451 5.71 -9.80 27.85
N GLY A 452 4.98 -9.83 26.73
CA GLY A 452 4.15 -8.73 26.28
C GLY A 452 2.76 -8.75 26.92
N PRO A 453 1.92 -7.74 26.65
CA PRO A 453 0.54 -7.73 27.12
C PRO A 453 -0.28 -8.88 26.53
N ALA A 454 -1.23 -9.41 27.29
CA ALA A 454 -2.05 -10.57 26.92
C ALA A 454 -2.78 -10.39 25.57
N THR A 455 -3.31 -9.19 25.30
CA THR A 455 -4.03 -8.89 24.05
C THR A 455 -3.12 -8.46 22.88
N GLY A 456 -1.82 -8.29 23.12
CA GLY A 456 -0.84 -7.75 22.17
C GLY A 456 -0.28 -6.38 22.52
N LEU A 457 0.79 -6.00 21.83
CA LEU A 457 1.49 -4.71 21.99
C LEU A 457 0.57 -3.54 21.62
N PRO A 458 0.51 -2.47 22.44
CA PRO A 458 -0.33 -1.30 22.17
C PRO A 458 -0.09 -0.70 20.79
N GLU A 459 1.18 -0.52 20.40
CA GLU A 459 1.57 0.15 19.16
C GLU A 459 1.14 -0.62 17.91
N LEU A 460 1.10 -1.96 18.00
CA LEU A 460 0.60 -2.81 16.92
C LEU A 460 -0.93 -2.77 16.85
N LYS A 461 -1.60 -2.78 17.99
CA LYS A 461 -3.06 -2.67 18.06
C LYS A 461 -3.55 -1.33 17.51
N GLU A 462 -2.91 -0.23 17.90
CA GLU A 462 -3.18 1.12 17.40
C GLU A 462 -2.98 1.21 15.89
N GLU A 463 -1.89 0.66 15.35
CA GLU A 463 -1.64 0.68 13.90
C GLU A 463 -2.69 -0.13 13.11
N ILE A 464 -3.16 -1.25 13.65
CA ILE A 464 -4.26 -2.02 13.05
C ILE A 464 -5.57 -1.25 13.15
N ALA A 465 -5.87 -0.68 14.31
CA ALA A 465 -7.09 0.07 14.57
C ALA A 465 -7.23 1.28 13.64
N ASP A 466 -6.16 2.07 13.49
CA ASP A 466 -6.09 3.21 12.58
C ASP A 466 -6.34 2.82 11.12
N LYS A 467 -5.80 1.67 10.68
CA LYS A 467 -6.00 1.18 9.31
C LYS A 467 -7.43 0.68 9.04
N HIS A 468 -8.13 0.25 10.07
CA HIS A 468 -9.46 -0.36 9.96
C HIS A 468 -10.60 0.52 10.50
N ASP A 469 -10.30 1.76 10.90
CA ASP A 469 -11.26 2.73 11.44
C ASP A 469 -12.05 2.16 12.63
N CYS A 470 -11.33 1.58 13.59
CA CYS A 470 -11.88 1.05 14.84
C CYS A 470 -11.04 1.47 16.04
N ASP A 471 -11.48 1.12 17.25
CA ASP A 471 -10.74 1.40 18.47
C ASP A 471 -9.69 0.30 18.75
N ALA A 472 -8.55 0.67 19.33
CA ALA A 472 -7.47 -0.27 19.63
C ALA A 472 -7.90 -1.38 20.62
N ASP A 473 -8.88 -1.12 21.48
CA ASP A 473 -9.42 -2.12 22.41
C ASP A 473 -10.32 -3.17 21.73
N GLN A 474 -10.72 -2.95 20.48
CA GLN A 474 -11.40 -3.91 19.62
C GLN A 474 -10.43 -4.89 18.93
N VAL A 475 -9.12 -4.67 19.06
CA VAL A 475 -8.09 -5.49 18.42
C VAL A 475 -7.50 -6.51 19.40
N PHE A 476 -7.44 -7.78 18.98
CA PHE A 476 -6.80 -8.87 19.70
C PHE A 476 -5.75 -9.56 18.83
N ILE A 477 -4.49 -9.57 19.28
CA ILE A 477 -3.38 -10.17 18.53
C ILE A 477 -3.30 -11.67 18.80
N THR A 478 -3.16 -12.47 17.75
CA THR A 478 -3.22 -13.94 17.82
C THR A 478 -2.00 -14.63 17.22
N ASN A 479 -1.78 -15.88 17.63
CA ASN A 479 -0.75 -16.76 17.07
C ASN A 479 -1.16 -17.28 15.68
N ALA A 480 -1.27 -16.39 14.70
CA ALA A 480 -1.70 -16.55 13.31
C ALA A 480 -3.21 -16.49 13.04
N ALA A 481 -3.55 -16.09 11.80
CA ALA A 481 -4.93 -16.05 11.30
C ALA A 481 -5.69 -17.37 11.49
N ALA A 482 -5.04 -18.53 11.30
CA ALA A 482 -5.69 -19.82 11.55
C ALA A 482 -6.15 -19.95 13.02
N SER A 483 -5.34 -19.52 13.99
CA SER A 483 -5.72 -19.48 15.39
C SER A 483 -6.84 -18.46 15.66
N SER A 484 -6.81 -17.32 14.96
CA SER A 484 -7.94 -16.36 14.98
C SER A 484 -9.24 -17.03 14.52
N MET A 485 -9.21 -17.80 13.43
CA MET A 485 -10.38 -18.51 12.90
C MET A 485 -10.96 -19.49 13.94
N PHE A 486 -10.12 -20.25 14.63
CA PHE A 486 -10.57 -21.14 15.71
C PHE A 486 -11.18 -20.36 16.89
N LEU A 487 -10.57 -19.27 17.32
CA LEU A 487 -11.09 -18.43 18.41
C LEU A 487 -12.41 -17.75 18.02
N VAL A 488 -12.52 -17.24 16.80
CA VAL A 488 -13.77 -16.66 16.28
C VAL A 488 -14.86 -17.73 16.21
N ALA A 489 -14.58 -18.93 15.71
CA ALA A 489 -15.55 -20.01 15.71
C ALA A 489 -16.00 -20.38 17.14
N GLN A 490 -15.08 -20.52 18.09
CA GLN A 490 -15.41 -20.78 19.50
C GLN A 490 -16.15 -19.62 20.18
N GLN A 491 -15.94 -18.39 19.72
CA GLN A 491 -16.63 -17.22 20.22
C GLN A 491 -18.05 -17.14 19.66
N LEU A 492 -18.28 -17.57 18.42
CA LEU A 492 -19.56 -17.41 17.73
C LEU A 492 -20.49 -18.62 17.81
N VAL A 493 -19.93 -19.83 17.92
CA VAL A 493 -20.67 -21.08 18.11
C VAL A 493 -20.80 -21.32 19.61
N LYS A 494 -21.99 -21.08 20.17
CA LYS A 494 -22.21 -21.14 21.62
C LYS A 494 -22.88 -22.44 22.05
N ASP A 495 -23.72 -23.02 21.19
CA ASP A 495 -24.47 -24.24 21.46
C ASP A 495 -24.11 -25.38 20.49
N PRO A 496 -24.13 -26.64 20.97
CA PRO A 496 -24.12 -27.79 20.07
C PRO A 496 -25.26 -27.66 19.06
N ASN A 497 -24.94 -27.85 17.78
CA ASN A 497 -25.85 -27.68 16.63
C ASN A 497 -26.08 -26.24 16.13
N ASP A 498 -25.40 -25.22 16.67
CA ASP A 498 -25.38 -23.91 16.00
C ASP A 498 -24.84 -24.08 14.57
N GLU A 499 -25.57 -23.51 13.61
CA GLU A 499 -25.28 -23.67 12.19
C GLU A 499 -24.50 -22.46 11.65
N VAL A 500 -23.44 -22.75 10.89
CA VAL A 500 -22.58 -21.75 10.23
C VAL A 500 -22.70 -21.91 8.72
N LEU A 501 -23.09 -20.82 8.04
CA LEU A 501 -23.15 -20.75 6.59
C LEU A 501 -21.73 -20.56 6.03
N LEU A 502 -21.29 -21.50 5.19
CA LEU A 502 -20.01 -21.45 4.49
C LEU A 502 -20.22 -21.52 2.98
N ALA A 503 -19.42 -20.78 2.23
CA ALA A 503 -19.34 -20.95 0.78
C ALA A 503 -18.76 -22.33 0.41
N ASP A 504 -19.01 -22.78 -0.81
CA ASP A 504 -18.41 -23.98 -1.38
C ASP A 504 -18.05 -23.72 -2.86
N PRO A 505 -16.76 -23.72 -3.25
CA PRO A 505 -15.59 -24.09 -2.43
C PRO A 505 -15.07 -22.95 -1.54
N ILE A 506 -14.43 -23.30 -0.41
CA ILE A 506 -13.75 -22.39 0.53
C ILE A 506 -12.64 -23.13 1.31
N ASP A 507 -11.61 -22.42 1.80
CA ASP A 507 -10.53 -23.03 2.59
C ASP A 507 -11.03 -23.93 3.74
N PHE A 508 -10.49 -25.15 3.85
CA PHE A 508 -10.92 -26.15 4.83
C PHE A 508 -10.83 -25.67 6.29
N LEU A 509 -10.00 -24.67 6.60
CA LEU A 509 -9.86 -24.15 7.96
C LEU A 509 -11.19 -23.61 8.51
N PHE A 510 -12.08 -23.10 7.65
CA PHE A 510 -13.43 -22.70 8.08
C PHE A 510 -14.20 -23.87 8.67
N GLN A 511 -14.34 -24.96 7.91
CA GLN A 511 -15.05 -26.15 8.36
C GLN A 511 -14.40 -26.74 9.62
N ARG A 512 -13.08 -26.82 9.66
CA ARG A 512 -12.36 -27.34 10.83
C ARG A 512 -12.61 -26.53 12.09
N ALA A 513 -12.60 -25.22 11.99
CA ALA A 513 -12.86 -24.35 13.13
C ALA A 513 -14.30 -24.46 13.62
N VAL A 514 -15.29 -24.51 12.72
CA VAL A 514 -16.70 -24.72 13.06
C VAL A 514 -16.91 -26.06 13.76
N GLU A 515 -16.41 -27.16 13.17
CA GLU A 515 -16.55 -28.50 13.74
C GLU A 515 -15.87 -28.62 15.11
N GLN A 516 -14.69 -28.02 15.28
CA GLN A 516 -13.97 -28.02 16.54
C GLN A 516 -14.68 -27.20 17.63
N ALA A 517 -15.40 -26.15 17.24
CA ALA A 517 -16.27 -25.39 18.14
C ALA A 517 -17.59 -26.12 18.46
N GLY A 518 -17.86 -27.29 17.85
CA GLY A 518 -19.08 -28.07 18.05
C GLY A 518 -20.26 -27.64 17.17
N GLY A 519 -20.01 -26.78 16.18
CA GLY A 519 -21.00 -26.27 15.25
C GLY A 519 -21.25 -27.18 14.05
N VAL A 520 -22.28 -26.85 13.28
CA VAL A 520 -22.71 -27.59 12.07
C VAL A 520 -22.53 -26.70 10.84
N VAL A 521 -21.79 -27.20 9.85
CA VAL A 521 -21.59 -26.49 8.58
C VAL A 521 -22.81 -26.64 7.67
N LYS A 522 -23.28 -25.51 7.12
CA LYS A 522 -24.27 -25.46 6.03
C LYS A 522 -23.63 -24.77 4.83
N ARG A 523 -23.62 -25.46 3.68
CA ARG A 523 -22.90 -25.00 2.49
C ARG A 523 -23.83 -24.38 1.48
N TYR A 524 -23.47 -23.20 0.98
CA TYR A 524 -24.06 -22.60 -0.22
C TYR A 524 -23.07 -22.63 -1.37
N ALA A 525 -23.57 -22.82 -2.59
CA ALA A 525 -22.72 -22.97 -3.77
C ALA A 525 -22.16 -21.62 -4.23
N ILE A 526 -20.88 -21.62 -4.62
CA ILE A 526 -20.31 -20.63 -5.53
C ILE A 526 -20.25 -21.28 -6.91
N HIS A 527 -20.98 -20.71 -7.86
CA HIS A 527 -21.03 -21.18 -9.23
C HIS A 527 -19.79 -20.73 -10.00
N ALA A 528 -19.19 -21.66 -10.75
CA ALA A 528 -18.08 -21.36 -11.64
C ALA A 528 -18.50 -20.43 -12.79
N PRO A 529 -17.56 -19.60 -13.31
CA PRO A 529 -17.77 -18.84 -14.53
C PRO A 529 -18.19 -19.76 -15.68
N ASP A 530 -19.05 -19.26 -16.57
CA ASP A 530 -19.33 -19.90 -17.85
C ASP A 530 -18.10 -19.77 -18.77
N LYS A 531 -17.48 -20.90 -19.08
CA LYS A 531 -16.31 -21.00 -19.96
C LYS A 531 -16.52 -20.41 -21.36
N HIS A 532 -17.76 -20.26 -21.81
CA HIS A 532 -18.10 -19.67 -23.11
C HIS A 532 -18.38 -18.16 -23.03
N ASN A 533 -18.46 -17.59 -21.82
CA ASN A 533 -18.70 -16.18 -21.60
C ASN A 533 -17.50 -15.52 -20.89
N PRO A 534 -16.68 -14.73 -21.59
CA PRO A 534 -15.50 -14.08 -21.01
C PRO A 534 -15.82 -13.04 -19.93
N ASN A 535 -17.08 -12.57 -19.84
CA ASN A 535 -17.53 -11.64 -18.79
C ASN A 535 -18.12 -12.36 -17.57
N SER A 536 -18.23 -13.68 -17.60
CA SER A 536 -18.70 -14.44 -16.46
C SER A 536 -17.63 -14.49 -15.37
N HIS A 537 -18.08 -14.57 -14.12
CA HIS A 537 -17.22 -14.63 -12.94
C HIS A 537 -17.85 -15.62 -11.96
N TRP A 538 -17.06 -16.09 -11.00
CA TRP A 538 -17.58 -16.92 -9.92
C TRP A 538 -18.69 -16.18 -9.20
N SER A 539 -19.85 -16.77 -8.92
CA SER A 539 -20.97 -16.03 -8.33
C SER A 539 -21.77 -16.89 -7.37
N PHE A 540 -22.52 -16.28 -6.45
CA PHE A 540 -23.47 -16.99 -5.59
C PHE A 540 -24.89 -16.47 -5.81
N ASP A 541 -25.88 -17.30 -5.49
CA ASP A 541 -27.28 -16.88 -5.41
C ASP A 541 -27.68 -16.66 -3.96
N ILE A 542 -28.10 -15.43 -3.64
CA ILE A 542 -28.56 -15.08 -2.29
C ILE A 542 -29.79 -15.89 -1.86
N GLN A 543 -30.62 -16.35 -2.80
CA GLN A 543 -31.78 -17.18 -2.50
C GLN A 543 -31.38 -18.58 -2.02
N ASP A 544 -30.26 -19.11 -2.50
CA ASP A 544 -29.73 -20.38 -2.02
C ASP A 544 -29.23 -20.26 -0.58
N LEU A 545 -28.61 -19.13 -0.22
CA LEU A 545 -28.27 -18.85 1.18
C LEU A 545 -29.53 -18.75 2.04
N LYS A 546 -30.55 -17.99 1.60
CA LYS A 546 -31.82 -17.84 2.34
C LYS A 546 -32.49 -19.18 2.65
N ARG A 547 -32.45 -20.13 1.71
CA ARG A 547 -33.02 -21.48 1.88
C ARG A 547 -32.31 -22.33 2.93
N LEU A 548 -31.05 -22.03 3.25
CA LEU A 548 -30.27 -22.77 4.24
C LEU A 548 -30.47 -22.23 5.67
N ILE A 549 -31.05 -21.04 5.82
CA ILE A 549 -31.25 -20.43 7.13
C ILE A 549 -32.34 -21.17 7.89
N THR A 550 -31.99 -21.58 9.11
CA THR A 550 -32.90 -22.19 10.07
C THR A 550 -32.85 -21.43 11.40
N PRO A 551 -33.74 -21.71 12.37
CA PRO A 551 -33.63 -21.15 13.72
C PRO A 551 -32.32 -21.51 14.45
N LYS A 552 -31.50 -22.44 13.93
CA LYS A 552 -30.18 -22.78 14.45
C LYS A 552 -29.04 -22.02 13.77
N THR A 553 -29.30 -21.32 12.67
CA THR A 553 -28.27 -20.53 11.99
C THR A 553 -27.85 -19.34 12.86
N ARG A 554 -26.54 -19.19 13.05
CA ARG A 554 -25.94 -18.14 13.89
C ARG A 554 -24.92 -17.30 13.17
N VAL A 555 -24.19 -17.90 12.23
CA VAL A 555 -23.00 -17.27 11.65
C VAL A 555 -23.03 -17.35 10.13
N LEU A 556 -22.72 -16.24 9.49
CA LEU A 556 -22.35 -16.17 8.07
C LEU A 556 -20.83 -15.96 7.99
N ALA A 557 -20.12 -16.93 7.40
CA ALA A 557 -18.69 -16.78 7.18
C ALA A 557 -18.42 -16.25 5.76
N ILE A 558 -17.54 -15.26 5.67
CA ILE A 558 -17.15 -14.59 4.43
C ILE A 558 -15.63 -14.68 4.32
N CYS A 559 -15.12 -15.14 3.18
CA CYS A 559 -13.70 -15.08 2.84
C CYS A 559 -13.53 -14.04 1.74
N ASN A 560 -12.75 -12.98 2.01
CA ASN A 560 -12.55 -11.85 1.12
C ASN A 560 -11.14 -11.26 1.25
N PRO A 561 -10.27 -11.30 0.22
CA PRO A 561 -10.40 -12.09 -1.01
C PRO A 561 -10.59 -13.60 -0.78
N HIS A 562 -11.36 -14.24 -1.66
CA HIS A 562 -11.86 -15.60 -1.47
C HIS A 562 -10.87 -16.67 -1.94
N ASN A 563 -10.27 -17.41 -1.02
CA ASN A 563 -9.45 -18.60 -1.32
C ASN A 563 -10.34 -19.86 -1.37
N PRO A 564 -10.33 -20.66 -2.46
CA PRO A 564 -9.27 -20.73 -3.49
C PRO A 564 -9.54 -19.98 -4.81
N ILE A 565 -10.75 -19.46 -5.03
CA ILE A 565 -11.18 -18.95 -6.35
C ILE A 565 -10.60 -17.59 -6.75
N GLY A 566 -9.95 -16.88 -5.81
CA GLY A 566 -9.29 -15.61 -6.07
C GLY A 566 -10.22 -14.42 -6.30
N ARG A 567 -11.50 -14.52 -5.92
CA ARG A 567 -12.47 -13.41 -6.05
C ARG A 567 -12.21 -12.32 -5.00
N VAL A 568 -12.38 -11.07 -5.41
CA VAL A 568 -12.63 -9.95 -4.50
C VAL A 568 -14.12 -9.63 -4.63
N TRP A 569 -14.87 -9.74 -3.54
CA TRP A 569 -16.30 -9.47 -3.59
C TRP A 569 -16.52 -7.97 -3.74
N ASN A 570 -17.35 -7.58 -4.71
CA ASN A 570 -17.68 -6.19 -4.89
C ASN A 570 -18.69 -5.72 -3.83
N ARG A 571 -18.89 -4.41 -3.75
CA ARG A 571 -19.82 -3.78 -2.80
C ARG A 571 -21.21 -4.42 -2.81
N LYS A 572 -21.82 -4.63 -3.98
CA LYS A 572 -23.19 -5.17 -4.08
C LYS A 572 -23.27 -6.62 -3.61
N GLU A 573 -22.25 -7.42 -3.94
CA GLU A 573 -22.17 -8.81 -3.48
C GLU A 573 -22.01 -8.87 -1.96
N LEU A 574 -21.12 -8.05 -1.38
CA LEU A 574 -20.97 -7.99 0.07
C LEU A 574 -22.21 -7.45 0.77
N GLU A 575 -22.83 -6.37 0.26
CA GLU A 575 -24.08 -5.82 0.79
C GLU A 575 -25.19 -6.87 0.79
N ALA A 576 -25.34 -7.66 -0.28
CA ALA A 576 -26.31 -8.76 -0.31
C ALA A 576 -26.08 -9.80 0.81
N LEU A 577 -24.82 -10.14 1.11
CA LEU A 577 -24.46 -11.06 2.20
C LEU A 577 -24.69 -10.42 3.57
N THR A 578 -24.31 -9.16 3.76
CA THR A 578 -24.41 -8.49 5.06
C THR A 578 -25.84 -8.08 5.38
N ASP A 579 -26.65 -7.71 4.39
CA ASP A 579 -28.08 -7.44 4.55
C ASP A 579 -28.80 -8.69 5.03
N LEU A 580 -28.43 -9.86 4.50
CA LEU A 580 -28.93 -11.14 4.98
C LEU A 580 -28.54 -11.40 6.43
N ALA A 581 -27.30 -11.10 6.80
CA ALA A 581 -26.85 -11.24 8.19
C ALA A 581 -27.61 -10.29 9.13
N ILE A 582 -27.92 -9.06 8.70
CA ILE A 582 -28.74 -8.11 9.46
C ILE A 582 -30.19 -8.62 9.58
N GLU A 583 -30.81 -9.01 8.46
CA GLU A 583 -32.20 -9.50 8.37
C GLU A 583 -32.47 -10.64 9.37
N TYR A 584 -31.51 -11.56 9.50
CA TYR A 584 -31.61 -12.74 10.36
C TYR A 584 -30.78 -12.64 11.65
N ASN A 585 -30.20 -11.48 11.95
CA ASN A 585 -29.34 -11.24 13.12
C ASN A 585 -28.22 -12.29 13.28
N LEU A 586 -27.57 -12.64 12.17
CA LEU A 586 -26.42 -13.53 12.12
C LEU A 586 -25.15 -12.74 12.44
N LYS A 587 -24.23 -13.36 13.20
CA LYS A 587 -22.87 -12.85 13.33
C LYS A 587 -22.10 -13.07 12.03
N ILE A 588 -21.24 -12.15 11.69
CA ILE A 588 -20.40 -12.23 10.50
C ILE A 588 -19.00 -12.61 10.93
N TRP A 589 -18.46 -13.67 10.35
CA TRP A 589 -17.04 -14.00 10.43
C TRP A 589 -16.39 -13.64 9.10
N SER A 590 -15.64 -12.54 9.06
CA SER A 590 -14.93 -12.07 7.86
C SER A 590 -13.46 -12.48 7.92
N ASP A 591 -13.03 -13.45 7.11
CA ASP A 591 -11.60 -13.74 6.92
C ASP A 591 -11.02 -12.86 5.81
N GLU A 592 -10.18 -11.92 6.24
CA GLU A 592 -9.54 -10.91 5.41
C GLU A 592 -8.01 -11.08 5.41
N VAL A 593 -7.51 -12.29 5.67
CA VAL A 593 -6.06 -12.63 5.64
C VAL A 593 -5.38 -12.34 4.29
N TRP A 594 -6.16 -12.21 3.22
CA TRP A 594 -5.69 -11.91 1.86
C TRP A 594 -5.89 -10.45 1.45
N SER A 595 -6.42 -9.58 2.33
CA SER A 595 -6.78 -8.18 2.03
C SER A 595 -5.65 -7.37 1.41
N ASP A 596 -4.42 -7.60 1.85
CA ASP A 596 -3.21 -6.98 1.30
C ASP A 596 -2.90 -7.37 -0.16
N ILE A 597 -3.55 -8.38 -0.72
CA ILE A 597 -3.29 -8.91 -2.07
C ILE A 597 -4.56 -8.81 -2.91
N ALA A 598 -5.04 -7.58 -3.10
CA ALA A 598 -6.09 -7.25 -4.07
C ALA A 598 -5.48 -6.44 -5.22
N TYR A 599 -5.69 -6.86 -6.47
CA TYR A 599 -4.92 -6.36 -7.61
C TYR A 599 -5.38 -5.03 -8.19
N ASN A 600 -6.66 -4.70 -8.04
CA ASN A 600 -7.27 -3.51 -8.63
C ASN A 600 -7.64 -2.43 -7.60
N GLY A 601 -7.26 -2.61 -6.32
CA GLY A 601 -7.58 -1.64 -5.27
C GLY A 601 -9.03 -1.68 -4.78
N ASP A 602 -9.86 -2.58 -5.30
CA ASP A 602 -11.30 -2.70 -5.01
C ASP A 602 -11.62 -3.49 -3.73
N PHE A 603 -10.66 -3.72 -2.85
CA PHE A 603 -10.92 -4.45 -1.61
C PHE A 603 -11.75 -3.60 -0.65
N ILE A 604 -12.85 -4.17 -0.17
CA ILE A 604 -13.74 -3.53 0.81
C ILE A 604 -13.70 -4.40 2.07
N PRO A 605 -13.15 -3.88 3.19
CA PRO A 605 -13.28 -4.54 4.49
C PRO A 605 -14.77 -4.73 4.81
N THR A 606 -15.19 -5.93 5.18
CA THR A 606 -16.63 -6.23 5.34
C THR A 606 -17.28 -5.32 6.38
N ALA A 607 -16.58 -5.07 7.50
CA ALA A 607 -17.06 -4.19 8.56
C ALA A 607 -17.23 -2.72 8.12
N SER A 608 -16.56 -2.28 7.04
CA SER A 608 -16.63 -0.89 6.55
C SER A 608 -17.94 -0.57 5.80
N LEU A 609 -18.81 -1.56 5.56
CA LEU A 609 -20.08 -1.37 4.84
C LEU A 609 -21.14 -0.62 5.64
N GLY A 610 -20.97 -0.51 6.96
CA GLY A 610 -21.85 0.29 7.81
C GLY A 610 -21.75 -0.12 9.27
N ARG A 611 -22.24 0.75 10.16
CA ARG A 611 -22.18 0.52 11.62
C ARG A 611 -22.93 -0.75 12.04
N ASP A 612 -24.06 -1.03 11.42
CA ASP A 612 -24.84 -2.24 11.73
C ASP A 612 -24.09 -3.53 11.32
N VAL A 613 -23.36 -3.48 10.20
CA VAL A 613 -22.49 -4.57 9.75
C VAL A 613 -21.29 -4.73 10.69
N ALA A 614 -20.62 -3.63 11.04
CA ALA A 614 -19.50 -3.62 11.98
C ALA A 614 -19.88 -4.21 13.34
N ALA A 615 -21.10 -3.90 13.83
CA ALA A 615 -21.61 -4.42 15.11
C ALA A 615 -21.85 -5.95 15.12
N LEU A 616 -21.85 -6.59 13.95
CA LEU A 616 -22.01 -8.04 13.79
C LEU A 616 -20.71 -8.74 13.36
N THR A 617 -19.69 -8.01 12.94
CA THR A 617 -18.53 -8.56 12.23
C THR A 617 -17.31 -8.79 13.11
N TYR A 618 -16.82 -10.03 13.12
CA TYR A 618 -15.51 -10.43 13.63
C TYR A 618 -14.57 -10.60 12.43
N THR A 619 -13.61 -9.70 12.29
CA THR A 619 -12.64 -9.71 11.18
C THR A 619 -11.38 -10.44 11.59
N VAL A 620 -10.92 -11.38 10.77
CA VAL A 620 -9.65 -12.09 10.92
C VAL A 620 -8.63 -11.50 9.95
N LEU A 621 -7.48 -11.09 10.48
CA LEU A 621 -6.35 -10.57 9.71
C LEU A 621 -5.12 -11.46 9.86
N GLY A 622 -4.15 -11.32 8.94
CA GLY A 622 -2.86 -11.96 9.11
C GLY A 622 -1.76 -11.44 8.20
N PHE A 623 -0.53 -11.67 8.64
CA PHE A 623 0.68 -11.11 8.03
C PHE A 623 1.38 -12.12 7.11
N SER A 624 0.87 -13.35 7.06
CA SER A 624 1.53 -14.46 6.37
C SER A 624 1.55 -14.30 4.85
N LYS A 625 0.55 -13.64 4.27
CA LYS A 625 0.34 -13.57 2.82
C LYS A 625 0.94 -12.29 2.25
N GLY A 626 0.45 -11.13 2.70
CA GLY A 626 0.90 -9.83 2.19
C GLY A 626 2.37 -9.51 2.41
N TYR A 627 3.00 -10.12 3.44
CA TYR A 627 4.35 -9.77 3.89
C TYR A 627 5.32 -10.97 3.97
N GLY A 628 4.89 -12.18 3.59
CA GLY A 628 5.73 -13.38 3.64
C GLY A 628 6.10 -13.85 5.06
N LEU A 629 5.30 -13.49 6.08
CA LEU A 629 5.60 -13.76 7.50
C LEU A 629 4.93 -15.04 8.04
N ALA A 630 4.73 -16.06 7.20
CA ALA A 630 4.03 -17.28 7.62
C ALA A 630 4.68 -17.97 8.82
N GLY A 631 6.01 -17.99 8.89
CA GLY A 631 6.79 -18.59 9.98
C GLY A 631 6.70 -17.84 11.33
N LEU A 632 6.38 -16.54 11.32
CA LEU A 632 6.29 -15.74 12.56
C LEU A 632 4.99 -15.93 13.33
N ARG A 633 4.00 -16.59 12.71
CA ARG A 633 2.74 -16.95 13.36
C ARG A 633 2.00 -15.72 13.94
N LEU A 634 1.89 -14.65 13.17
CA LEU A 634 1.17 -13.44 13.57
C LEU A 634 -0.17 -13.30 12.85
N GLY A 635 -1.23 -13.03 13.61
CA GLY A 635 -2.57 -12.68 13.13
C GLY A 635 -3.25 -11.71 14.09
N ALA A 636 -4.45 -11.27 13.73
CA ALA A 636 -5.28 -10.46 14.60
C ALA A 636 -6.76 -10.81 14.43
N ILE A 637 -7.56 -10.43 15.42
CA ILE A 637 -9.02 -10.35 15.36
C ILE A 637 -9.40 -8.89 15.62
N ILE A 638 -10.24 -8.32 14.78
CA ILE A 638 -10.99 -7.10 15.11
C ILE A 638 -12.40 -7.54 15.48
N ALA A 639 -12.79 -7.31 16.73
CA ALA A 639 -14.10 -7.69 17.25
C ALA A 639 -15.08 -6.50 17.21
N PRO A 640 -16.40 -6.74 17.18
CA PRO A 640 -17.39 -5.67 17.12
C PRO A 640 -17.32 -4.66 18.26
N GLN A 641 -16.92 -5.11 19.46
CA GLN A 641 -16.86 -4.32 20.69
C GLN A 641 -15.70 -4.77 21.57
N ALA A 642 -15.18 -3.88 22.42
CA ALA A 642 -14.12 -4.20 23.38
C ALA A 642 -14.45 -5.38 24.31
N ARG A 643 -15.71 -5.51 24.76
CA ARG A 643 -16.16 -6.66 25.57
C ARG A 643 -15.99 -8.01 24.87
N ASP A 644 -16.08 -8.02 23.54
CA ASP A 644 -15.90 -9.25 22.76
C ASP A 644 -14.42 -9.66 22.74
N VAL A 645 -13.49 -8.69 22.77
CA VAL A 645 -12.06 -8.95 22.96
C VAL A 645 -11.78 -9.54 24.34
N GLU A 646 -12.44 -9.07 25.40
CA GLU A 646 -12.30 -9.67 26.73
C GLU A 646 -12.75 -11.14 26.75
N GLU A 647 -13.86 -11.47 26.09
CA GLU A 647 -14.34 -12.85 25.97
C GLU A 647 -13.39 -13.72 25.15
N ILE A 648 -12.86 -13.20 24.04
CA ILE A 648 -11.86 -13.89 23.21
C ILE A 648 -10.57 -14.13 24.02
N SER A 649 -10.12 -13.14 24.78
CA SER A 649 -8.93 -13.24 25.62
C SER A 649 -9.06 -14.39 26.63
N LYS A 650 -10.20 -14.48 27.34
CA LYS A 650 -10.50 -15.60 28.25
C LYS A 650 -10.50 -16.95 27.53
N ARG A 651 -11.13 -17.05 26.36
CA ARG A 651 -11.15 -18.30 25.56
C ARG A 651 -9.77 -18.71 25.06
N SER A 652 -8.91 -17.73 24.78
CA SER A 652 -7.52 -17.96 24.36
C SER A 652 -6.61 -18.38 25.51
N LEU A 653 -7.09 -18.28 26.76
CA LEU A 653 -6.33 -18.47 28.01
C LEU A 653 -5.17 -17.48 28.19
N ALA A 654 -5.14 -16.38 27.42
CA ALA A 654 -4.04 -15.44 27.42
C ALA A 654 -3.82 -14.81 28.81
N ASP A 655 -4.90 -14.36 29.44
CA ASP A 655 -4.87 -13.73 30.76
C ASP A 655 -4.50 -14.70 31.89
N ASP A 656 -4.86 -15.99 31.76
CA ASP A 656 -4.72 -16.98 32.84
C ASP A 656 -3.35 -17.68 32.86
N THR A 657 -2.62 -17.66 31.74
CA THR A 657 -1.40 -18.46 31.57
C THR A 657 -0.16 -17.62 31.25
N GLY A 658 -0.31 -16.29 31.14
CA GLY A 658 0.71 -15.42 30.56
C GLY A 658 0.97 -15.74 29.09
N TYR A 659 0.04 -16.45 28.44
CA TYR A 659 0.11 -16.82 27.04
C TYR A 659 -0.18 -15.59 26.19
N GLY A 660 0.77 -15.22 25.35
CA GLY A 660 0.63 -14.12 24.42
C GLY A 660 1.33 -14.47 23.12
N VAL A 661 1.12 -13.63 22.11
CA VAL A 661 1.87 -13.75 20.86
C VAL A 661 3.30 -13.32 21.11
N SER A 662 4.26 -14.04 20.52
CA SER A 662 5.68 -13.71 20.58
C SER A 662 5.89 -12.21 20.31
N VAL A 663 6.53 -11.50 21.25
CA VAL A 663 6.78 -10.05 21.12
C VAL A 663 7.58 -9.76 19.87
N LEU A 664 8.58 -10.59 19.55
CA LEU A 664 9.38 -10.44 18.34
C LEU A 664 8.54 -10.58 17.05
N SER A 665 7.54 -11.46 17.05
CA SER A 665 6.61 -11.56 15.93
C SER A 665 5.76 -10.30 15.79
N GLN A 666 5.33 -9.71 16.90
CA GLN A 666 4.56 -8.46 16.91
C GLN A 666 5.40 -7.26 16.45
N VAL A 667 6.66 -7.18 16.85
CA VAL A 667 7.63 -6.18 16.36
C VAL A 667 7.79 -6.29 14.84
N ALA A 668 7.96 -7.52 14.33
CA ALA A 668 8.02 -7.75 12.89
C ALA A 668 6.72 -7.35 12.16
N GLY A 669 5.56 -7.61 12.77
CA GLY A 669 4.26 -7.17 12.25
C GLY A 669 4.11 -5.66 12.20
N LEU A 670 4.55 -4.96 13.25
CA LEU A 670 4.53 -3.50 13.31
C LEU A 670 5.43 -2.89 12.23
N ALA A 671 6.65 -3.43 12.08
CA ALA A 671 7.56 -3.05 11.00
C ALA A 671 6.97 -3.37 9.62
N ALA A 672 6.24 -4.48 9.46
CA ALA A 672 5.56 -4.79 8.22
C ALA A 672 4.51 -3.71 7.85
N LEU A 673 3.67 -3.29 8.82
CA LEU A 673 2.63 -2.29 8.58
C LEU A 673 3.17 -0.89 8.34
N LYS A 674 4.19 -0.48 9.10
CA LYS A 674 4.76 0.87 9.05
C LYS A 674 5.83 1.02 7.97
N GLN A 675 6.55 -0.07 7.66
CA GLN A 675 7.82 0.00 6.94
C GLN A 675 8.00 -0.91 5.73
N ALA A 676 7.12 -1.88 5.49
CA ALA A 676 7.27 -2.81 4.37
C ALA A 676 6.31 -2.54 3.20
N GLY A 677 5.66 -1.38 3.15
CA GLY A 677 4.70 -1.04 2.08
C GLY A 677 5.29 -1.05 0.66
N TYR A 678 6.57 -0.65 0.49
CA TYR A 678 7.25 -0.69 -0.81
C TYR A 678 7.39 -2.14 -1.31
N TRP A 679 7.84 -3.03 -0.42
CA TRP A 679 8.03 -4.45 -0.69
C TRP A 679 6.69 -5.11 -0.97
N GLN A 680 5.67 -4.79 -0.17
CA GLN A 680 4.32 -5.34 -0.31
C GLN A 680 3.71 -4.97 -1.66
N ARG A 681 3.77 -3.70 -2.08
CA ARG A 681 3.22 -3.29 -3.38
C ARG A 681 3.96 -3.93 -4.55
N ALA A 682 5.29 -4.00 -4.45
CA ALA A 682 6.10 -4.68 -5.45
C ALA A 682 5.79 -6.19 -5.49
N PHE A 683 5.55 -6.83 -4.33
CA PHE A 683 5.19 -8.24 -4.24
C PHE A 683 3.82 -8.49 -4.87
N VAL A 684 2.83 -7.66 -4.58
CA VAL A 684 1.48 -7.73 -5.17
C VAL A 684 1.55 -7.57 -6.70
N ASN A 685 2.33 -6.62 -7.20
CA ASN A 685 2.54 -6.44 -8.65
C ASN A 685 3.21 -7.67 -9.28
N HIS A 686 4.23 -8.23 -8.62
CA HIS A 686 4.92 -9.44 -9.06
C HIS A 686 3.95 -10.63 -9.16
N VAL A 687 3.24 -10.95 -8.07
CA VAL A 687 2.33 -12.10 -8.07
C VAL A 687 1.12 -11.90 -8.97
N ARG A 688 0.66 -10.66 -9.21
CA ARG A 688 -0.33 -10.34 -10.25
C ARG A 688 0.17 -10.74 -11.63
N GLY A 689 1.39 -10.36 -11.98
CA GLY A 689 2.02 -10.73 -13.25
C GLY A 689 2.18 -12.25 -13.40
N GLN A 690 2.58 -12.92 -12.32
CA GLN A 690 2.70 -14.38 -12.26
C GLN A 690 1.35 -15.09 -12.42
N CYS A 691 0.28 -14.59 -11.77
CA CYS A 691 -1.08 -15.08 -11.95
C CYS A 691 -1.53 -14.96 -13.41
N GLN A 692 -1.33 -13.79 -14.03
CA GLN A 692 -1.68 -13.56 -15.43
C GLN A 692 -0.95 -14.55 -16.34
N ARG A 693 0.36 -14.70 -16.15
CA ARG A 693 1.20 -15.66 -16.90
C ARG A 693 0.72 -17.09 -16.73
N SER A 694 0.44 -17.53 -15.50
CA SER A 694 -0.09 -18.88 -15.23
C SER A 694 -1.42 -19.10 -15.93
N VAL A 695 -2.36 -18.15 -15.83
CA VAL A 695 -3.68 -18.26 -16.45
C VAL A 695 -3.57 -18.33 -17.97
N ASP A 696 -2.76 -17.47 -18.59
CA ASP A 696 -2.54 -17.46 -20.04
C ASP A 696 -1.92 -18.78 -20.53
N ARG A 697 -0.98 -19.35 -19.76
CA ARG A 697 -0.34 -20.63 -20.07
C ARG A 697 -1.30 -21.81 -19.88
N LEU A 698 -2.00 -21.87 -18.75
CA LEU A 698 -2.95 -22.94 -18.45
C LEU A 698 -4.08 -22.98 -19.47
N ASN A 699 -4.63 -21.84 -19.85
CA ASN A 699 -5.70 -21.78 -20.86
C ASN A 699 -5.26 -22.17 -22.28
N LYS A 700 -3.94 -22.24 -22.55
CA LYS A 700 -3.40 -22.81 -23.80
C LYS A 700 -3.24 -24.33 -23.72
N MET A 701 -3.25 -24.91 -22.52
CA MET A 701 -3.18 -26.36 -22.34
C MET A 701 -4.54 -26.98 -22.68
N PRO A 702 -4.59 -28.08 -23.47
CA PRO A 702 -5.85 -28.68 -23.88
C PRO A 702 -6.74 -29.05 -22.69
N ALA A 703 -8.00 -28.61 -22.70
CA ALA A 703 -9.00 -28.94 -21.67
C ALA A 703 -8.62 -28.55 -20.23
N VAL A 704 -7.75 -27.54 -20.07
CA VAL A 704 -7.55 -26.82 -18.80
C VAL A 704 -8.23 -25.47 -18.90
N HIS A 705 -8.91 -25.05 -17.83
CA HIS A 705 -9.50 -23.71 -17.75
C HIS A 705 -9.13 -23.03 -16.43
N ALA A 706 -8.66 -21.79 -16.50
CA ALA A 706 -8.36 -20.98 -15.33
C ALA A 706 -8.88 -19.55 -15.52
N THR A 707 -9.40 -18.98 -14.43
CA THR A 707 -9.85 -17.58 -14.37
C THR A 707 -8.78 -16.74 -13.70
N MET A 708 -8.57 -15.51 -14.18
CA MET A 708 -7.66 -14.55 -13.54
C MET A 708 -8.16 -14.19 -12.13
N PRO A 709 -7.38 -14.47 -11.07
CA PRO A 709 -7.70 -14.01 -9.73
C PRO A 709 -7.74 -12.48 -9.67
N GLN A 710 -8.70 -11.94 -8.92
CA GLN A 710 -8.79 -10.51 -8.59
C GLN A 710 -7.96 -10.16 -7.34
N GLY A 711 -7.64 -11.17 -6.54
CA GLY A 711 -6.74 -11.10 -5.40
C GLY A 711 -6.18 -12.47 -5.04
N THR A 712 -5.46 -12.55 -3.91
CA THR A 712 -4.61 -13.70 -3.53
C THR A 712 -3.44 -13.92 -4.50
N PHE A 713 -2.60 -14.92 -4.29
CA PHE A 713 -1.58 -15.37 -5.26
C PHE A 713 -1.74 -16.85 -5.62
N VAL A 714 -2.98 -17.35 -5.60
CA VAL A 714 -3.29 -18.72 -5.99
C VAL A 714 -4.20 -18.73 -7.22
N VAL A 715 -3.92 -19.64 -8.15
CA VAL A 715 -4.73 -19.90 -9.34
C VAL A 715 -5.48 -21.21 -9.12
N PHE A 716 -6.79 -21.20 -9.33
CA PHE A 716 -7.65 -22.38 -9.24
C PHE A 716 -8.05 -22.82 -10.64
N ALA A 717 -7.44 -23.90 -11.11
CA ALA A 717 -7.57 -24.37 -12.49
C ALA A 717 -8.46 -25.60 -12.55
N ASN A 718 -9.45 -25.57 -13.43
CA ASN A 718 -10.29 -26.71 -13.76
C ASN A 718 -9.52 -27.67 -14.68
N VAL A 719 -9.49 -28.94 -14.28
CA VAL A 719 -8.85 -30.06 -14.98
C VAL A 719 -9.79 -31.26 -15.07
N SER A 720 -11.10 -31.07 -14.95
CA SER A 720 -12.08 -32.17 -14.84
C SER A 720 -12.01 -33.13 -16.02
N SER A 721 -11.75 -32.63 -17.23
CA SER A 721 -11.59 -33.47 -18.43
C SER A 721 -10.41 -34.45 -18.35
N TYR A 722 -9.36 -34.13 -17.58
CA TYR A 722 -8.25 -35.06 -17.36
C TYR A 722 -8.65 -36.16 -16.39
N LEU A 723 -9.36 -35.80 -15.31
CA LEU A 723 -9.88 -36.75 -14.32
C LEU A 723 -10.84 -37.75 -14.97
N GLU A 724 -11.77 -37.26 -15.80
CA GLU A 724 -12.73 -38.08 -16.54
C GLU A 724 -12.02 -39.09 -17.48
N LYS A 725 -11.00 -38.65 -18.21
CA LYS A 725 -10.27 -39.49 -19.17
C LYS A 725 -9.31 -40.49 -18.52
N SER A 726 -8.69 -40.12 -17.40
CA SER A 726 -7.74 -40.98 -16.70
C SER A 726 -8.43 -41.91 -15.68
N GLY A 727 -9.65 -41.58 -15.26
CA GLY A 727 -10.33 -42.25 -14.15
C GLY A 727 -9.72 -41.94 -12.77
N MET A 728 -8.83 -40.94 -12.68
CA MET A 728 -8.22 -40.49 -11.43
C MET A 728 -9.08 -39.48 -10.69
N ASN A 729 -8.93 -39.40 -9.37
CA ASN A 729 -9.34 -38.23 -8.58
C ASN A 729 -8.23 -37.14 -8.53
N GLU A 730 -8.53 -36.00 -7.90
CA GLU A 730 -7.62 -34.85 -7.83
C GLU A 730 -6.31 -35.18 -7.11
N GLU A 731 -6.38 -35.93 -6.00
CA GLU A 731 -5.19 -36.39 -5.27
C GLU A 731 -4.29 -37.28 -6.14
N GLU A 732 -4.87 -38.23 -6.87
CA GLU A 732 -4.15 -39.14 -7.76
C GLU A 732 -3.52 -38.39 -8.93
N LEU A 733 -4.24 -37.42 -9.53
CA LEU A 733 -3.69 -36.59 -10.60
C LEU A 733 -2.52 -35.73 -10.11
N VAL A 734 -2.65 -35.08 -8.94
CA VAL A 734 -1.58 -34.27 -8.36
C VAL A 734 -0.38 -35.15 -7.99
N GLU A 735 -0.60 -36.36 -7.48
CA GLU A 735 0.48 -37.31 -7.19
C GLU A 735 1.19 -37.77 -8.48
N TYR A 736 0.43 -38.10 -9.52
CA TYR A 736 0.94 -38.43 -10.85
C TYR A 736 1.84 -37.30 -11.39
N LEU A 737 1.35 -36.06 -11.37
CA LEU A 737 2.11 -34.90 -11.82
C LEU A 737 3.38 -34.71 -10.98
N LYS A 738 3.29 -34.84 -9.67
CA LYS A 738 4.47 -34.74 -8.79
C LYS A 738 5.52 -35.80 -9.12
N VAL A 739 5.13 -37.04 -9.39
CA VAL A 739 6.05 -38.15 -9.69
C VAL A 739 6.67 -37.98 -11.08
N GLU A 740 5.84 -37.78 -12.11
CA GLU A 740 6.26 -37.77 -13.51
C GLU A 740 6.91 -36.45 -13.93
N THR A 741 6.42 -35.32 -13.41
CA THR A 741 6.86 -33.99 -13.84
C THR A 741 7.65 -33.25 -12.77
N LYS A 742 7.76 -33.80 -11.55
CA LYS A 742 8.44 -33.12 -10.43
C LYS A 742 7.82 -31.75 -10.12
N VAL A 743 6.50 -31.63 -10.23
CA VAL A 743 5.74 -30.44 -9.82
C VAL A 743 4.71 -30.84 -8.77
N ALA A 744 4.85 -30.32 -7.55
CA ALA A 744 3.88 -30.56 -6.48
C ALA A 744 2.82 -29.45 -6.46
N LEU A 745 1.55 -29.84 -6.45
CA LEU A 745 0.38 -28.95 -6.45
C LEU A 745 -0.53 -29.27 -5.27
N VAL A 746 -1.59 -28.48 -5.06
CA VAL A 746 -2.66 -28.84 -4.10
C VAL A 746 -3.87 -29.33 -4.89
N PRO A 747 -4.42 -30.51 -4.56
CA PRO A 747 -5.64 -30.99 -5.21
C PRO A 747 -6.83 -30.12 -4.80
N GLY A 748 -7.68 -29.76 -5.75
CA GLY A 748 -8.97 -29.12 -5.52
C GLY A 748 -9.98 -30.15 -5.04
N SER A 749 -9.71 -30.84 -3.94
CA SER A 749 -10.56 -31.93 -3.47
C SER A 749 -11.49 -31.50 -2.32
N PRO A 750 -12.56 -32.27 -2.05
CA PRO A 750 -13.46 -32.01 -0.94
C PRO A 750 -12.78 -31.88 0.42
N ARG A 751 -11.64 -32.55 0.59
CA ARG A 751 -10.83 -32.49 1.81
C ARG A 751 -10.23 -31.10 2.06
N PHE A 752 -9.83 -30.38 1.01
CA PHE A 752 -9.11 -29.11 1.13
C PHE A 752 -10.01 -27.89 0.95
N PHE A 753 -11.07 -27.99 0.14
CA PHE A 753 -11.88 -26.82 -0.20
C PHE A 753 -13.39 -27.06 -0.23
N GLY A 754 -13.87 -28.24 0.16
CA GLY A 754 -15.29 -28.59 0.11
C GLY A 754 -15.72 -29.24 -1.22
N PRO A 755 -16.91 -29.88 -1.25
CA PRO A 755 -17.34 -30.74 -2.36
C PRO A 755 -17.27 -30.09 -3.74
N SER A 756 -17.61 -28.80 -3.85
CA SER A 756 -17.64 -28.07 -5.12
C SER A 756 -16.26 -27.74 -5.67
N ALA A 757 -15.19 -28.05 -4.92
CA ALA A 757 -13.82 -27.93 -5.40
C ALA A 757 -13.45 -29.00 -6.43
N ALA A 758 -14.14 -30.15 -6.41
CA ALA A 758 -13.82 -31.30 -7.28
C ALA A 758 -13.70 -30.87 -8.75
N GLY A 759 -12.80 -31.51 -9.49
CA GLY A 759 -12.44 -31.13 -10.85
C GLY A 759 -11.34 -30.07 -10.94
N HIS A 760 -10.75 -29.61 -9.84
CA HIS A 760 -9.77 -28.52 -9.86
C HIS A 760 -8.42 -28.90 -9.23
N ILE A 761 -7.42 -28.06 -9.51
CA ILE A 761 -6.13 -28.00 -8.81
C ILE A 761 -5.84 -26.56 -8.42
N ARG A 762 -5.16 -26.35 -7.29
CA ARG A 762 -4.71 -25.03 -6.83
C ARG A 762 -3.20 -24.91 -7.00
N ILE A 763 -2.77 -23.81 -7.60
CA ILE A 763 -1.38 -23.48 -7.93
C ILE A 763 -1.00 -22.20 -7.20
N SER A 764 -0.01 -22.23 -6.31
CA SER A 764 0.55 -21.01 -5.71
C SER A 764 1.64 -20.43 -6.61
N VAL A 765 1.52 -19.13 -6.94
CA VAL A 765 2.44 -18.46 -7.87
C VAL A 765 3.45 -17.52 -7.19
N ALA A 766 3.55 -17.57 -5.85
CA ALA A 766 4.44 -16.74 -5.05
C ALA A 766 5.91 -17.18 -5.12
N THR A 767 6.46 -17.20 -6.33
CA THR A 767 7.83 -17.62 -6.65
C THR A 767 8.38 -16.80 -7.82
N SER A 768 9.63 -17.02 -8.22
CA SER A 768 10.24 -16.31 -9.35
C SER A 768 9.60 -16.69 -10.69
N GLU A 769 9.73 -15.81 -11.67
CA GLU A 769 9.29 -16.09 -13.04
C GLU A 769 9.91 -17.37 -13.60
N ALA A 770 11.22 -17.57 -13.42
CA ALA A 770 11.91 -18.74 -13.96
C ALA A 770 11.46 -20.06 -13.32
N VAL A 771 11.22 -20.09 -12.00
CA VAL A 771 10.69 -21.28 -11.31
C VAL A 771 9.27 -21.59 -11.77
N LEU A 772 8.43 -20.56 -11.89
CA LEU A 772 7.06 -20.73 -12.34
C LEU A 772 7.00 -21.21 -13.79
N GLU A 773 7.79 -20.61 -14.68
CA GLU A 773 7.85 -20.97 -16.09
C GLU A 773 8.31 -22.43 -16.28
N GLU A 774 9.35 -22.85 -15.55
CA GLU A 774 9.80 -24.24 -15.56
C GLU A 774 8.72 -25.19 -15.04
N ALA A 775 8.02 -24.86 -13.96
CA ALA A 775 6.94 -25.67 -13.45
C ALA A 775 5.77 -25.79 -14.45
N LEU A 776 5.41 -24.70 -15.14
CA LEU A 776 4.37 -24.70 -16.17
C LEU A 776 4.80 -25.54 -17.39
N ASN A 777 6.06 -25.47 -17.82
CA ASN A 777 6.61 -26.31 -18.88
C ASN A 777 6.53 -27.81 -18.54
N ARG A 778 6.88 -28.18 -17.30
CA ARG A 778 6.80 -29.56 -16.82
C ARG A 778 5.35 -30.03 -16.71
N LEU A 779 4.45 -29.17 -16.22
CA LEU A 779 3.02 -29.44 -16.10
C LEU A 779 2.39 -29.70 -17.48
N GLU A 780 2.65 -28.82 -18.45
CA GLU A 780 2.16 -28.93 -19.83
C GLU A 780 2.58 -30.27 -20.45
N LYS A 781 3.86 -30.65 -20.31
CA LYS A 781 4.39 -31.92 -20.80
C LYS A 781 3.73 -33.12 -20.12
N GLY A 782 3.52 -33.09 -18.80
CA GLY A 782 2.88 -34.17 -18.06
C GLY A 782 1.44 -34.39 -18.46
N LEU A 783 0.67 -33.29 -18.57
CA LEU A 783 -0.71 -33.33 -19.02
C LEU A 783 -0.82 -33.83 -20.47
N ALA A 784 0.03 -33.35 -21.38
CA ALA A 784 0.07 -33.86 -22.76
C ALA A 784 0.38 -35.37 -22.81
N THR A 785 1.34 -35.84 -21.99
CA THR A 785 1.69 -37.26 -21.89
C THR A 785 0.52 -38.10 -21.37
N LEU A 786 -0.19 -37.61 -20.35
CA LEU A 786 -1.36 -38.28 -19.79
C LEU A 786 -2.47 -38.44 -20.85
N LEU A 787 -2.76 -37.39 -21.62
CA LEU A 787 -3.75 -37.46 -22.71
C LEU A 787 -3.38 -38.47 -23.78
N LEU A 788 -2.10 -38.52 -24.19
CA LEU A 788 -1.64 -39.52 -25.16
C LEU A 788 -1.84 -40.94 -24.64
N ARG A 789 -1.50 -41.20 -23.37
CA ARG A 789 -1.69 -42.51 -22.74
C ARG A 789 -3.18 -42.89 -22.68
N CYS A 790 -4.07 -41.96 -22.30
CA CYS A 790 -5.51 -42.19 -22.29
C CYS A 790 -6.07 -42.49 -23.70
N ASN A 791 -5.54 -41.87 -24.76
CA ASN A 791 -6.01 -42.07 -26.12
C ASN A 791 -5.49 -43.36 -26.81
N HIS A 792 -4.45 -44.02 -26.27
CA HIS A 792 -3.84 -45.22 -26.88
C HIS A 792 -4.30 -46.54 -26.23
N LEU A 793 -5.24 -46.49 -25.30
CA LEU A 793 -5.83 -47.68 -24.66
C LEU A 793 -7.07 -48.14 -25.44
N PRO A 794 -7.20 -49.44 -25.79
CA PRO A 794 -8.40 -49.95 -26.46
C PRO A 794 -9.63 -49.85 -25.53
N GLU A 795 -10.77 -49.46 -26.10
CA GLU A 795 -12.06 -49.15 -25.43
C GLU A 795 -12.64 -50.27 -24.54
N SER A 796 -12.00 -51.44 -24.44
CA SER A 796 -12.50 -52.62 -23.71
C SER A 796 -11.86 -52.90 -22.35
N LYS A 797 -11.00 -52.01 -21.82
CA LYS A 797 -10.48 -52.12 -20.44
C LYS A 797 -10.62 -50.81 -19.66
N SER A 798 -11.77 -50.63 -19.03
CA SER A 798 -12.03 -49.53 -18.09
C SER A 798 -11.40 -49.79 -16.71
N THR A 799 -10.07 -49.77 -16.58
CA THR A 799 -9.38 -49.54 -15.29
C THR A 799 -7.92 -49.14 -15.54
N VAL A 800 -7.68 -47.86 -15.80
CA VAL A 800 -6.33 -47.24 -15.74
C VAL A 800 -5.73 -47.37 -14.32
N ALA A 801 -6.57 -47.58 -13.31
CA ALA A 801 -6.18 -47.72 -11.91
C ALA A 801 -5.26 -48.92 -11.60
N GLU A 802 -5.20 -49.98 -12.43
CA GLU A 802 -4.41 -51.19 -12.11
C GLU A 802 -2.97 -51.16 -12.68
N GLU A 803 -2.73 -50.56 -13.84
CA GLU A 803 -1.36 -50.39 -14.39
C GLU A 803 -0.64 -49.17 -13.79
N MET A 804 -1.37 -48.22 -13.21
CA MET A 804 -0.82 -47.03 -12.57
C MET A 804 -0.55 -47.18 -11.06
N VAL A 805 -0.64 -48.40 -10.52
CA VAL A 805 -0.31 -48.69 -9.12
C VAL A 805 1.21 -48.65 -8.94
N LEU A 806 1.75 -47.47 -8.58
CA LEU A 806 2.91 -47.44 -7.68
C LEU A 806 2.57 -48.35 -6.49
N PRO A 807 3.44 -49.31 -6.11
CA PRO A 807 3.06 -50.39 -5.20
C PRO A 807 2.45 -49.78 -3.93
N ARG A 808 1.19 -50.14 -3.62
CA ARG A 808 0.41 -49.72 -2.43
C ARG A 808 1.19 -49.77 -1.10
N LYS A 809 2.33 -50.47 -1.06
CA LYS A 809 3.31 -50.46 0.04
C LYS A 809 3.96 -49.09 0.29
N LEU A 810 4.18 -48.25 -0.72
CA LEU A 810 4.75 -46.90 -0.54
C LEU A 810 3.71 -45.90 0.00
N LEU A 811 2.46 -45.99 -0.47
CA LEU A 811 1.35 -45.17 0.05
C LEU A 811 1.07 -45.47 1.54
N ASN A 812 1.07 -46.75 1.94
CA ASN A 812 0.85 -47.13 3.34
C ASN A 812 2.01 -46.73 4.28
N THR A 813 3.23 -46.58 3.76
CA THR A 813 4.38 -46.17 4.59
C THR A 813 4.32 -44.67 4.91
N VAL A 814 3.76 -43.85 4.01
CA VAL A 814 3.52 -42.41 4.24
C VAL A 814 2.24 -42.19 5.08
N ILE A 815 1.25 -43.08 4.98
CA ILE A 815 0.03 -43.04 5.82
C ILE A 815 0.34 -43.42 7.28
N LEU A 816 1.29 -44.33 7.54
CA LEU A 816 1.66 -44.75 8.90
C LEU A 816 2.50 -43.74 9.68
N GLN A 817 3.25 -42.85 9.02
CA GLN A 817 3.94 -41.75 9.72
C GLN A 817 2.98 -40.68 10.25
N ASN A 818 1.73 -40.63 9.76
CA ASN A 818 0.68 -39.73 10.26
C ASN A 818 -0.20 -40.34 11.36
N GLN A 819 0.00 -41.61 11.75
CA GLN A 819 -0.69 -42.23 12.90
C GLN A 819 0.13 -42.26 14.19
N GLN A 820 1.43 -41.93 14.17
CA GLN A 820 2.28 -41.92 15.38
C GLN A 820 2.03 -40.76 16.35
N PHE A 821 1.12 -39.82 16.05
CA PHE A 821 0.66 -38.81 17.02
C PHE A 821 -0.66 -39.14 17.74
N ARG A 822 -1.22 -40.35 17.57
CA ARG A 822 -2.43 -40.80 18.29
C ARG A 822 -2.21 -41.90 19.34
N GLY A 823 -0.99 -42.11 19.81
CA GLY A 823 -0.67 -43.22 20.72
C GLY A 823 0.37 -42.94 21.79
N ALA A 824 0.30 -41.80 22.51
CA ALA A 824 1.12 -41.60 23.71
C ALA A 824 0.57 -40.55 24.69
N VAL A 825 -0.65 -40.73 25.19
CA VAL A 825 -1.05 -40.16 26.49
C VAL A 825 -1.82 -41.24 27.25
N LYS A 826 -1.11 -42.03 28.06
CA LYS A 826 -1.74 -42.74 29.18
C LYS A 826 -2.00 -41.68 30.27
N PRO A 827 -3.18 -41.64 30.89
CA PRO A 827 -3.43 -40.72 32.00
C PRO A 827 -2.48 -41.03 33.16
N PRO A 828 -2.01 -40.03 33.93
CA PRO A 828 -1.18 -40.28 35.08
C PRO A 828 -1.97 -41.08 36.11
N CYS A 829 -1.40 -42.25 36.43
CA CYS A 829 -1.85 -43.14 37.48
C CYS A 829 -1.90 -42.39 38.81
N ALA A 830 -3.06 -42.36 39.46
CA ALA A 830 -3.21 -41.91 40.84
C ALA A 830 -2.27 -42.75 41.73
N ARG A 831 -1.17 -42.16 42.19
CA ARG A 831 -0.37 -42.75 43.27
C ARG A 831 -1.07 -42.46 44.58
N ARG A 832 -1.61 -43.54 45.14
CA ARG A 832 -1.92 -43.78 46.55
C ARG A 832 -1.02 -42.93 47.47
N ALA A 833 -1.64 -42.02 48.22
CA ALA A 833 -1.13 -41.66 49.54
C ALA A 833 -1.28 -42.90 50.42
N ALA A 834 -0.15 -43.43 50.89
CA ALA A 834 -0.13 -44.48 51.87
C ALA A 834 -0.50 -43.90 53.25
N SER A 835 -1.49 -44.54 53.85
CA SER A 835 -1.78 -44.65 55.27
C SER A 835 -0.61 -44.32 56.22
N LEU A 836 -0.80 -43.32 57.06
CA LEU A 836 -0.33 -43.29 58.45
C LEU A 836 -1.36 -42.52 59.30
N GLY A 837 -1.97 -43.22 60.27
CA GLY A 837 -2.50 -42.63 61.50
C GLY A 837 -4.01 -42.37 61.60
N CYS A 838 -4.71 -43.29 62.27
CA CYS A 838 -5.91 -43.05 63.10
C CYS A 838 -5.78 -41.78 64.00
N PRO A 839 -6.86 -41.20 64.59
CA PRO A 839 -8.00 -41.95 65.14
C PRO A 839 -9.41 -41.31 65.04
N ALA A 840 -10.38 -42.20 65.29
CA ALA A 840 -11.61 -42.03 66.08
C ALA A 840 -12.68 -40.99 65.68
N SER A 841 -13.90 -41.55 65.62
CA SER A 841 -15.20 -40.94 66.00
C SER A 841 -15.67 -39.75 65.15
N SER A 842 -16.93 -39.51 64.85
CA SER A 842 -18.21 -40.19 65.03
C SER A 842 -19.21 -39.21 64.43
N HIS A 843 -20.28 -39.74 63.84
CA HIS A 843 -21.58 -39.09 63.64
C HIS A 843 -21.73 -37.96 62.59
N ARG A 844 -22.73 -38.22 61.73
CA ARG A 844 -23.84 -37.35 61.26
C ARG A 844 -23.42 -35.93 60.85
N SER A 845 -23.65 -35.51 59.63
CA SER A 845 -24.89 -35.59 58.84
C SER A 845 -24.62 -35.25 57.39
#